data_AF-A0A9X7F5G2-F1
#
_entry.id   AF-A0A9X7F5G2-F1
#
_cell.length_a   1.000
_cell.length_b   1.000
_cell.length_c   1.000
_cell.angle_alpha   90.00
_cell.angle_beta   90.00
_cell.angle_gamma   90.00
#
_symmetry.space_group_name_H-M   'P 1'
#
loop_
_entity.id
_entity.type
_entity.pdbx_description
1 polymer ?
#
loop_
_entity_poly.entity_id
_entity_poly.type
_entity_poly.pdbx_seq_one_letter_code
_entity_poly.pdbx_strand_id
1 'polypeptide(L)'
;MSKTIIALSTAEQLASTIPDWQQYNIQSENVPDHLSRFQTADCILCLPDTPASFLVAAWKRFPKSRLFIAQDPQQWLDGQTRQSIDLKHALSSFVQPEKKQQDAASPSTKKQTNQPNNPSEGMKDGALLFEIFKITSWGLDSKDNQEKVKELLYLAAQRSKELASRAQQCKQQGERARLLAQELETLFKKGDQTSLKAWFDEQQTHQKLSQRIKDHLSFTLSKLNKRKDKKKNFVHTQDCAVQTPQFSKHHPNSLRHLPVNADWEIVIDETGKEFEHAESLSINDHSLGRYVALVIPKGKAKLDKLPATFHAAEEKPELLDKVINNILSQPVGVLGITAKDPLSFNRPRWFSGVYRLLQLTLRLLPLPNEGDKKVSVFIEQRGDFNSATDLQILKHLLQSELQSIDETRFSQLTLSLEIVPKGEHPYLAHVDALAHCWGGSSAKKRLTNAKFKGHCFLTPESGELERIYAALDGKTALSSQEWFKAVCCLSDEPEHSLLREAMQQLGSRCKTQPEIWQNYLQTVRLRLNEKDYRPQDLDEILGWLQTYAPAENKLPPLLQLRFQAARLAADNHQGRMRMEAVQNLLDLGNALKQEAAPEVAQVYNRLAVAATNIYEFDYAKQILEHALTLSEMAVGRQQYGRLQSGMGQVYAFLGEHQTAASFFDQAVETFKKLSDPAAAQKDICQTSLYQLHNALDAGEEWENIQPLATSVFGNDLDKAAKKFSVSPDDRFTHHTLLRLFAAYPQQTASAQKTYLNNEANWQSDTGHPWQLIQLWRGWLAHFAGNDYIASEAFNLALNEESDGLTLKWIALVTAVLAERLGLGKSCPYPIAAEAACLQAQLPQAPHAALQVLQQSEAETEKLLAALKACLPFNFK
;
A
#
# COMPACT_ATOMS: atom_id res chain seq x y z
N MET A 1 -35.11 23.90 17.41
CA MET A 1 -34.01 23.27 16.65
C MET A 1 -34.65 22.15 15.83
N SER A 2 -34.43 22.12 14.51
CA SER A 2 -34.87 20.97 13.71
C SER A 2 -34.12 19.74 14.22
N LYS A 3 -34.84 18.66 14.49
CA LYS A 3 -34.21 17.41 14.91
C LYS A 3 -33.51 16.77 13.70
N THR A 4 -32.31 16.22 13.90
CA THR A 4 -31.51 15.63 12.83
C THR A 4 -31.96 14.20 12.59
N ILE A 5 -32.46 13.91 11.39
CA ILE A 5 -32.90 12.57 10.98
C ILE A 5 -31.96 12.07 9.90
N ILE A 6 -31.33 10.92 10.10
CA ILE A 6 -30.35 10.34 9.17
C ILE A 6 -30.89 9.03 8.63
N ALA A 7 -30.90 8.86 7.31
CA ALA A 7 -31.18 7.58 6.67
C ALA A 7 -29.88 6.92 6.21
N LEU A 8 -29.65 5.67 6.61
CA LEU A 8 -28.46 4.89 6.25
C LEU A 8 -28.61 4.25 4.86
N SER A 9 -28.79 5.07 3.84
CA SER A 9 -29.02 4.62 2.47
C SER A 9 -28.51 5.64 1.46
N THR A 10 -28.46 5.23 0.19
CA THR A 10 -28.34 6.21 -0.90
C THR A 10 -29.58 7.10 -0.96
N ALA A 11 -29.45 8.31 -1.52
CA ALA A 11 -30.58 9.19 -1.76
C ALA A 11 -31.60 8.57 -2.74
N GLU A 12 -31.14 7.73 -3.68
CA GLU A 12 -31.99 7.00 -4.63
C GLU A 12 -32.86 5.96 -3.91
N GLN A 13 -32.26 5.16 -3.02
CA GLN A 13 -33.00 4.22 -2.17
C GLN A 13 -33.97 4.95 -1.23
N LEU A 14 -33.52 6.05 -0.60
CA LEU A 14 -34.37 6.87 0.26
C LEU A 14 -35.58 7.44 -0.48
N ALA A 15 -35.38 7.98 -1.69
CA ALA A 15 -36.45 8.51 -2.50
C ALA A 15 -37.43 7.43 -2.99
N SER A 16 -36.94 6.21 -3.22
CA SER A 16 -37.81 5.08 -3.59
C SER A 16 -38.69 4.60 -2.43
N THR A 17 -38.20 4.67 -1.19
CA THR A 17 -38.87 4.14 0.00
C THR A 17 -39.71 5.20 0.72
N ILE A 18 -39.27 6.47 0.71
CA ILE A 18 -39.97 7.60 1.32
C ILE A 18 -39.99 8.74 0.29
N PRO A 19 -40.95 8.77 -0.67
CA PRO A 19 -40.95 9.76 -1.75
C PRO A 19 -40.96 11.23 -1.29
N ASP A 20 -41.56 11.50 -0.13
CA ASP A 20 -41.70 12.85 0.45
C ASP A 20 -40.62 13.17 1.50
N TRP A 21 -39.49 12.44 1.54
CA TRP A 21 -38.48 12.52 2.61
C TRP A 21 -37.94 13.93 2.89
N GLN A 22 -37.92 14.79 1.88
CA GLN A 22 -37.45 16.19 1.97
C GLN A 22 -38.32 17.02 2.91
N GLN A 23 -39.62 16.73 3.03
CA GLN A 23 -40.53 17.44 3.95
C GLN A 23 -40.18 17.23 5.43
N TYR A 24 -39.45 16.15 5.72
CA TYR A 24 -39.03 15.78 7.07
C TYR A 24 -37.56 16.11 7.35
N ASN A 25 -36.88 16.81 6.43
CA ASN A 25 -35.46 17.18 6.53
C ASN A 25 -34.52 15.99 6.81
N ILE A 26 -34.80 14.84 6.20
CA ILE A 26 -34.00 13.61 6.35
C ILE A 26 -32.69 13.76 5.57
N GLN A 27 -31.56 13.37 6.14
CA GLN A 27 -30.26 13.37 5.49
C GLN A 27 -29.86 11.94 5.13
N SER A 28 -29.60 11.67 3.85
CA SER A 28 -29.16 10.34 3.40
C SER A 28 -27.64 10.19 3.50
N GLU A 29 -27.16 9.14 4.15
CA GLU A 29 -25.74 8.78 4.19
C GLU A 29 -25.57 7.31 3.83
N ASN A 30 -24.68 7.03 2.88
CA ASN A 30 -24.37 5.68 2.40
C ASN A 30 -22.93 5.23 2.74
N VAL A 31 -22.14 6.07 3.41
CA VAL A 31 -20.74 5.82 3.79
C VAL A 31 -20.55 5.96 5.31
N PRO A 32 -20.06 4.92 6.02
CA PRO A 32 -19.82 4.95 7.47
C PRO A 32 -19.03 6.16 7.97
N ASP A 33 -17.95 6.53 7.28
CA ASP A 33 -17.06 7.60 7.73
C ASP A 33 -17.72 8.98 7.69
N HIS A 34 -18.75 9.17 6.86
CA HIS A 34 -19.46 10.44 6.75
C HIS A 34 -20.35 10.72 7.96
N LEU A 35 -20.67 9.71 8.78
CA LEU A 35 -21.38 9.92 10.05
C LEU A 35 -20.61 10.84 11.01
N SER A 36 -19.30 11.00 10.83
CA SER A 36 -18.47 11.94 11.57
C SER A 36 -18.86 13.41 11.38
N ARG A 37 -19.56 13.74 10.28
CA ARG A 37 -20.03 15.09 9.93
C ARG A 37 -21.20 15.55 10.81
N PHE A 38 -21.94 14.62 11.41
CA PHE A 38 -23.08 14.94 12.25
C PHE A 38 -22.65 14.99 13.72
N GLN A 39 -22.95 16.11 14.39
CA GLN A 39 -22.71 16.24 15.82
C GLN A 39 -23.75 15.44 16.64
N THR A 40 -24.99 15.38 16.16
CA THR A 40 -26.11 14.67 16.78
C THR A 40 -26.99 14.01 15.72
N ALA A 41 -27.63 12.90 16.09
CA ALA A 41 -28.69 12.28 15.32
C ALA A 41 -29.84 11.95 16.28
N ASP A 42 -31.01 12.55 16.07
CA ASP A 42 -32.19 12.30 16.89
C ASP A 42 -32.90 11.02 16.46
N CYS A 43 -32.82 10.69 15.17
CA CYS A 43 -33.44 9.52 14.57
C CYS A 43 -32.57 8.94 13.45
N ILE A 44 -32.45 7.61 13.41
CA ILE A 44 -31.77 6.85 12.37
C ILE A 44 -32.76 5.93 11.67
N LEU A 45 -32.84 6.05 10.35
CA LEU A 45 -33.66 5.20 9.48
C LEU A 45 -32.78 4.15 8.81
N CYS A 46 -33.13 2.87 9.00
CA CYS A 46 -32.48 1.72 8.37
C CYS A 46 -33.39 1.19 7.26
N LEU A 47 -32.97 1.35 6.02
CA LEU A 47 -33.67 0.80 4.86
C LEU A 47 -33.29 -0.69 4.67
N PRO A 48 -34.07 -1.48 3.90
CA PRO A 48 -33.91 -2.93 3.82
C PRO A 48 -32.50 -3.38 3.38
N ASP A 49 -31.81 -2.60 2.55
CA ASP A 49 -30.47 -2.90 2.04
C ASP A 49 -29.32 -2.33 2.90
N THR A 50 -29.61 -1.81 4.10
CA THR A 50 -28.58 -1.19 4.95
C THR A 50 -27.57 -2.26 5.42
N PRO A 51 -26.26 -2.13 5.11
CA PRO A 51 -25.27 -3.08 5.58
C PRO A 51 -25.19 -3.11 7.11
N ALA A 52 -25.12 -4.31 7.70
CA ALA A 52 -25.04 -4.47 9.15
C ALA A 52 -23.84 -3.72 9.78
N SER A 53 -22.71 -3.67 9.06
CA SER A 53 -21.52 -2.91 9.48
C SER A 53 -21.78 -1.41 9.60
N PHE A 54 -22.61 -0.85 8.73
CA PHE A 54 -22.93 0.57 8.73
C PHE A 54 -23.90 0.93 9.86
N LEU A 55 -24.87 0.06 10.14
CA LEU A 55 -25.73 0.16 11.32
C LEU A 55 -24.90 0.14 12.62
N VAL A 56 -23.92 -0.74 12.73
CA VAL A 56 -23.03 -0.80 13.91
C VAL A 56 -22.23 0.50 14.08
N ALA A 57 -21.73 1.08 12.98
CA ALA A 57 -21.02 2.36 13.02
C ALA A 57 -21.93 3.51 13.50
N ALA A 58 -23.16 3.57 12.98
CA ALA A 58 -24.13 4.58 13.37
C ALA A 58 -24.57 4.44 14.83
N TRP A 59 -24.81 3.20 15.30
CA TRP A 59 -25.18 2.93 16.69
C TRP A 59 -24.06 3.26 17.69
N LYS A 60 -22.80 2.92 17.36
CA LYS A 60 -21.63 3.31 18.18
C LYS A 60 -21.51 4.84 18.32
N ARG A 61 -21.82 5.58 17.26
CA ARG A 61 -21.67 7.04 17.24
C ARG A 61 -22.84 7.76 17.91
N PHE A 62 -24.07 7.28 17.69
CA PHE A 62 -25.31 7.89 18.19
C PHE A 62 -26.13 6.90 19.03
N PRO A 63 -25.63 6.43 20.18
CA PRO A 63 -26.29 5.36 20.95
C PRO A 63 -27.65 5.77 21.53
N LYS A 64 -27.98 7.06 21.54
CA LYS A 64 -29.24 7.63 22.07
C LYS A 64 -30.26 7.96 20.96
N SER A 65 -29.92 7.78 19.69
CA SER A 65 -30.85 8.06 18.59
C SER A 65 -31.99 7.05 18.55
N ARG A 66 -33.19 7.49 18.19
CA ARG A 66 -34.29 6.55 17.93
C ARG A 66 -34.03 5.80 16.63
N LEU A 67 -34.24 4.48 16.63
CA LEU A 67 -33.94 3.63 15.47
C LEU A 67 -35.24 3.16 14.82
N PHE A 68 -35.42 3.40 13.53
CA PHE A 68 -36.55 2.86 12.77
C PHE A 68 -36.05 1.97 11.63
N ILE A 69 -36.61 0.78 11.50
CA ILE A 69 -36.15 -0.26 10.57
C ILE A 69 -37.28 -0.57 9.59
N ALA A 70 -37.02 -0.42 8.30
CA ALA A 70 -37.93 -0.82 7.24
C ALA A 70 -37.89 -2.35 7.05
N GLN A 71 -39.05 -3.01 7.14
CA GLN A 71 -39.18 -4.42 6.73
C GLN A 71 -39.51 -4.52 5.25
N ASP A 72 -40.33 -3.60 4.75
CA ASP A 72 -40.65 -3.41 3.33
C ASP A 72 -40.99 -1.90 3.11
N PRO A 73 -41.23 -1.43 1.87
CA PRO A 73 -41.50 -0.02 1.61
C PRO A 73 -42.73 0.58 2.32
N GLN A 74 -43.59 -0.25 2.91
CA GLN A 74 -44.83 0.17 3.57
C GLN A 74 -44.87 -0.14 5.08
N GLN A 75 -43.98 -1.01 5.59
CA GLN A 75 -43.92 -1.42 7.00
C GLN A 75 -42.61 -1.02 7.68
N TRP A 76 -42.74 -0.25 8.77
CA TRP A 76 -41.63 0.22 9.59
C TRP A 76 -41.78 -0.27 11.03
N LEU A 77 -40.65 -0.62 11.66
CA LEU A 77 -40.59 -1.05 13.05
C LEU A 77 -39.76 -0.08 13.89
N ASP A 78 -40.14 0.10 15.16
CA ASP A 78 -39.23 0.68 16.16
C ASP A 78 -38.13 -0.35 16.50
N GLY A 79 -36.86 0.04 16.32
CA GLY A 79 -35.71 -0.82 16.48
C GLY A 79 -35.49 -1.30 17.92
N GLN A 80 -36.08 -0.63 18.92
CA GLN A 80 -36.03 -1.04 20.32
C GLN A 80 -37.21 -1.92 20.71
N THR A 81 -38.45 -1.53 20.36
CA THR A 81 -39.66 -2.26 20.80
C THR A 81 -40.13 -3.33 19.81
N ARG A 82 -39.61 -3.31 18.57
CA ARG A 82 -40.02 -4.17 17.44
C ARG A 82 -41.51 -4.08 17.07
N GLN A 83 -42.19 -3.03 17.51
CA GLN A 83 -43.59 -2.78 17.16
C GLN A 83 -43.69 -1.99 15.85
N SER A 84 -44.78 -2.23 15.11
CA SER A 84 -45.08 -1.50 13.88
C SER A 84 -45.39 -0.03 14.17
N ILE A 85 -44.84 0.86 13.33
CA ILE A 85 -44.99 2.31 13.46
C ILE A 85 -45.47 2.93 12.14
N ASP A 86 -46.34 3.94 12.25
CA ASP A 86 -46.59 4.85 11.13
C ASP A 86 -45.42 5.84 11.04
N LEU A 87 -44.57 5.65 10.03
CA LEU A 87 -43.39 6.47 9.82
C LEU A 87 -43.74 7.94 9.58
N LYS A 88 -44.79 8.26 8.83
CA LYS A 88 -45.14 9.67 8.51
C LYS A 88 -45.59 10.41 9.77
N HIS A 89 -46.37 9.74 10.63
CA HIS A 89 -46.75 10.28 11.94
C HIS A 89 -45.55 10.37 12.89
N ALA A 90 -44.65 9.38 12.88
CA ALA A 90 -43.45 9.44 13.69
C ALA A 90 -42.55 10.61 13.27
N LEU A 91 -42.30 10.79 11.97
CA LEU A 91 -41.46 11.85 11.42
C LEU A 91 -42.06 13.26 11.59
N SER A 92 -43.40 13.40 11.55
CA SER A 92 -44.04 14.71 11.76
C SER A 92 -43.83 15.25 13.18
N SER A 93 -43.63 14.38 14.17
CA SER A 93 -43.26 14.78 15.54
C SER A 93 -41.86 15.42 15.65
N PHE A 94 -41.06 15.35 14.58
CA PHE A 94 -39.73 15.96 14.47
C PHE A 94 -39.74 17.33 13.75
N VAL A 95 -40.89 17.77 13.21
CA VAL A 95 -41.05 19.04 12.47
C VAL A 95 -41.92 20.02 13.29
N GLN A 96 -41.46 21.27 13.52
CA GLN A 96 -42.25 22.31 14.21
C GLN A 96 -42.95 23.27 13.22
N PRO A 97 -44.15 23.82 13.54
CA PRO A 97 -44.84 24.79 12.68
C PRO A 97 -44.31 26.23 12.85
N GLU A 98 -44.08 26.94 11.73
CA GLU A 98 -43.60 28.33 11.67
C GLU A 98 -44.68 29.37 12.08
N LYS A 99 -44.31 30.38 12.89
CA LYS A 99 -45.15 31.55 13.23
C LYS A 99 -44.81 32.76 12.34
N LYS A 100 -45.85 33.42 11.81
CA LYS A 100 -45.82 34.71 11.07
C LYS A 100 -45.72 35.93 12.02
N GLN A 101 -44.95 36.95 11.63
CA GLN A 101 -45.04 38.38 12.01
C GLN A 101 -44.16 39.19 11.01
N GLN A 102 -44.69 39.98 10.07
CA GLN A 102 -45.21 41.38 10.11
C GLN A 102 -44.16 42.48 10.43
N ASP A 103 -44.05 43.42 9.48
CA ASP A 103 -43.08 44.52 9.35
C ASP A 103 -43.08 45.58 10.47
N ALA A 104 -41.89 46.08 10.84
CA ALA A 104 -41.44 47.47 10.63
C ALA A 104 -40.34 47.92 11.63
N ALA A 105 -39.46 48.80 11.12
CA ALA A 105 -38.50 49.68 11.80
C ALA A 105 -37.02 49.21 11.96
N SER A 106 -36.16 49.82 11.14
CA SER A 106 -34.71 50.00 11.36
C SER A 106 -34.45 51.10 12.41
N PRO A 107 -33.22 51.39 12.93
CA PRO A 107 -31.90 50.86 12.52
C PRO A 107 -30.89 50.54 13.66
N SER A 108 -29.75 49.96 13.22
CA SER A 108 -28.37 50.17 13.71
C SER A 108 -27.64 49.06 14.49
N THR A 109 -26.47 48.74 13.90
CA THR A 109 -25.19 48.26 14.45
C THR A 109 -24.97 46.80 14.91
N LYS A 110 -24.12 46.16 14.09
CA LYS A 110 -22.98 45.26 14.40
C LYS A 110 -23.23 43.75 14.61
N LYS A 111 -22.52 43.03 13.73
CA LYS A 111 -21.75 41.78 13.91
C LYS A 111 -22.51 40.46 13.98
N GLN A 112 -22.44 39.70 12.89
CA GLN A 112 -22.44 38.24 12.83
C GLN A 112 -21.43 37.82 11.73
N THR A 113 -20.26 37.27 12.09
CA THR A 113 -19.96 35.83 12.20
C THR A 113 -20.28 35.05 10.93
N ASN A 114 -19.26 34.99 10.05
CA ASN A 114 -19.22 34.12 8.88
C ASN A 114 -19.21 32.65 9.30
N GLN A 115 -20.19 31.90 8.79
CA GLN A 115 -20.12 30.44 8.61
C GLN A 115 -19.26 30.09 7.38
N PRO A 116 -18.72 28.86 7.29
CA PRO A 116 -17.78 28.47 6.23
C PRO A 116 -18.50 28.22 4.90
N ASN A 117 -18.04 28.91 3.86
CA ASN A 117 -18.55 28.82 2.49
C ASN A 117 -18.32 27.44 1.86
N ASN A 118 -19.41 26.82 1.41
CA ASN A 118 -19.38 25.79 0.36
C ASN A 118 -19.26 26.51 -1.00
N PRO A 119 -18.24 26.27 -1.84
CA PRO A 119 -17.95 27.11 -3.01
C PRO A 119 -18.96 26.99 -4.18
N SER A 120 -20.00 26.17 -4.05
CA SER A 120 -20.98 25.88 -5.11
C SER A 120 -22.29 26.66 -5.02
N GLU A 121 -22.62 27.30 -3.88
CA GLU A 121 -23.88 28.07 -3.77
C GLU A 121 -23.83 29.44 -4.46
N GLY A 122 -22.64 30.01 -4.68
CA GLY A 122 -22.46 31.33 -5.33
C GLY A 122 -22.29 31.32 -6.85
N MET A 123 -22.33 30.16 -7.50
CA MET A 123 -22.01 30.04 -8.94
C MET A 123 -23.18 30.52 -9.82
N LYS A 124 -22.96 31.47 -10.74
CA LYS A 124 -23.98 31.95 -11.70
C LYS A 124 -24.36 30.85 -12.70
N ASP A 125 -25.61 30.82 -13.16
CA ASP A 125 -26.14 29.78 -14.07
C ASP A 125 -25.30 29.56 -15.33
N GLY A 126 -24.78 30.64 -15.93
CA GLY A 126 -23.89 30.54 -17.09
C GLY A 126 -22.57 29.82 -16.80
N ALA A 127 -22.00 30.03 -15.62
CA ALA A 127 -20.76 29.37 -15.17
C ALA A 127 -21.01 27.90 -14.84
N LEU A 128 -22.16 27.59 -14.24
CA LEU A 128 -22.60 26.23 -13.97
C LEU A 128 -22.73 25.42 -15.28
N LEU A 129 -23.43 25.96 -16.28
CA LEU A 129 -23.59 25.32 -17.59
C LEU A 129 -22.25 25.15 -18.33
N PHE A 130 -21.31 26.07 -18.13
CA PHE A 130 -19.97 26.00 -18.73
C PHE A 130 -19.10 24.93 -18.06
N GLU A 131 -19.11 24.84 -16.73
CA GLU A 131 -18.35 23.81 -16.01
C GLU A 131 -18.86 22.40 -16.33
N ILE A 132 -20.17 22.21 -16.48
CA ILE A 132 -20.73 20.92 -16.95
C ILE A 132 -20.15 20.55 -18.33
N PHE A 133 -20.22 21.46 -19.31
CA PHE A 133 -19.67 21.24 -20.65
C PHE A 133 -18.16 20.96 -20.62
N LYS A 134 -17.42 21.69 -19.79
CA LYS A 134 -15.97 21.59 -19.68
C LYS A 134 -15.55 20.23 -19.13
N ILE A 135 -16.13 19.79 -18.01
CA ILE A 135 -15.79 18.50 -17.39
C ILE A 135 -16.18 17.35 -18.33
N THR A 136 -17.34 17.41 -18.98
CA THR A 136 -17.76 16.36 -19.92
C THR A 136 -16.94 16.35 -21.20
N SER A 137 -16.39 17.49 -21.64
CA SER A 137 -15.42 17.55 -22.75
C SER A 137 -14.04 16.97 -22.42
N TRP A 138 -13.64 16.98 -21.14
CA TRP A 138 -12.47 16.24 -20.66
C TRP A 138 -12.78 14.75 -20.49
N GLY A 139 -14.05 14.46 -20.22
CA GLY A 139 -14.70 13.16 -20.21
C GLY A 139 -14.81 12.48 -18.86
N LEU A 140 -15.60 11.40 -18.86
CA LEU A 140 -16.22 10.83 -17.67
C LEU A 140 -15.63 9.47 -17.29
N ASP A 141 -14.38 9.19 -17.66
CA ASP A 141 -13.75 7.89 -17.34
C ASP A 141 -13.33 7.81 -15.87
N SER A 142 -13.06 8.96 -15.22
CA SER A 142 -12.77 9.02 -13.79
C SER A 142 -14.05 9.14 -12.96
N LYS A 143 -14.07 8.43 -11.82
CA LYS A 143 -15.16 8.47 -10.85
C LYS A 143 -15.42 9.90 -10.33
N ASP A 144 -14.35 10.66 -10.07
CA ASP A 144 -14.44 12.06 -9.62
C ASP A 144 -15.14 12.98 -10.62
N ASN A 145 -14.89 12.83 -11.93
CA ASN A 145 -15.54 13.63 -12.95
C ASN A 145 -17.03 13.25 -13.10
N GLN A 146 -17.35 11.97 -12.96
CA GLN A 146 -18.74 11.49 -12.96
C GLN A 146 -19.52 12.06 -11.78
N GLU A 147 -18.95 11.99 -10.58
CA GLU A 147 -19.57 12.50 -9.35
C GLU A 147 -19.76 14.02 -9.43
N LYS A 148 -18.74 14.77 -9.86
CA LYS A 148 -18.83 16.23 -9.99
C LYS A 148 -19.85 16.69 -11.02
N VAL A 149 -19.99 15.99 -12.15
CA VAL A 149 -21.04 16.30 -13.14
C VAL A 149 -22.43 15.95 -12.60
N LYS A 150 -22.57 14.85 -11.85
CA LYS A 150 -23.83 14.52 -11.17
C LYS A 150 -24.24 15.61 -10.18
N GLU A 151 -23.31 16.12 -9.38
CA GLU A 151 -23.55 17.24 -8.45
C GLU A 151 -23.99 18.52 -9.19
N LEU A 152 -23.30 18.90 -10.27
CA LEU A 152 -23.64 20.10 -11.03
C LEU A 152 -25.00 19.99 -11.74
N LEU A 153 -25.34 18.79 -12.24
CA LEU A 153 -26.66 18.52 -12.81
C LEU A 153 -27.76 18.57 -11.75
N TYR A 154 -27.48 18.07 -10.55
CA TYR A 154 -28.38 18.15 -9.41
C TYR A 154 -28.62 19.60 -8.98
N LEU A 155 -27.55 20.41 -8.88
CA LEU A 155 -27.64 21.85 -8.61
C LEU A 155 -28.45 22.60 -9.68
N ALA A 156 -28.30 22.25 -10.97
CA ALA A 156 -29.12 22.82 -12.03
C ALA A 156 -30.61 22.46 -11.87
N ALA A 157 -30.91 21.23 -11.48
CA ALA A 157 -32.26 20.72 -11.27
C ALA A 157 -32.96 21.36 -10.07
N GLN A 158 -32.22 21.67 -9.00
CA GLN A 158 -32.75 22.41 -7.85
C GLN A 158 -33.15 23.85 -8.18
N ARG A 159 -32.47 24.49 -9.14
CA ARG A 159 -32.70 25.90 -9.47
C ARG A 159 -33.89 26.14 -10.39
N SER A 160 -34.02 25.37 -11.49
CA SER A 160 -35.22 25.39 -12.34
C SER A 160 -35.26 24.23 -13.33
N LYS A 161 -36.45 23.87 -13.82
CA LYS A 161 -36.63 22.87 -14.89
C LYS A 161 -35.95 23.28 -16.20
N GLU A 162 -35.96 24.57 -16.52
CA GLU A 162 -35.33 25.11 -17.73
C GLU A 162 -33.80 25.04 -17.66
N LEU A 163 -33.22 25.32 -16.49
CA LEU A 163 -31.78 25.21 -16.28
C LEU A 163 -31.33 23.74 -16.31
N ALA A 164 -32.11 22.83 -15.73
CA ALA A 164 -31.87 21.39 -15.79
C ALA A 164 -31.80 20.86 -17.23
N SER A 165 -32.75 21.27 -18.08
CA SER A 165 -32.78 20.90 -19.50
C SER A 165 -31.55 21.42 -20.24
N ARG A 166 -31.19 22.69 -20.03
CA ARG A 166 -29.98 23.31 -20.59
C ARG A 166 -28.70 22.64 -20.09
N ALA A 167 -28.68 22.19 -18.84
CA ALA A 167 -27.54 21.49 -18.24
C ALA A 167 -27.32 20.11 -18.85
N GLN A 168 -28.41 19.34 -19.08
CA GLN A 168 -28.34 18.07 -19.81
C GLN A 168 -27.89 18.28 -21.26
N GLN A 169 -28.38 19.33 -21.92
CA GLN A 169 -27.92 19.69 -23.27
C GLN A 169 -26.42 20.03 -23.27
N CYS A 170 -25.92 20.74 -22.27
CA CYS A 170 -24.49 21.06 -22.13
C CYS A 170 -23.63 19.82 -21.89
N LYS A 171 -24.13 18.85 -21.11
CA LYS A 171 -23.48 17.55 -20.92
C LYS A 171 -23.29 16.84 -22.26
N GLN A 172 -24.38 16.67 -23.02
CA GLN A 172 -24.36 16.01 -24.34
C GLN A 172 -23.43 16.73 -25.33
N GLN A 173 -23.45 18.07 -25.31
CA GLN A 173 -22.55 18.87 -26.15
C GLN A 173 -21.07 18.64 -25.78
N GLY A 174 -20.73 18.52 -24.50
CA GLY A 174 -19.36 18.26 -24.08
C GLY A 174 -18.89 16.83 -24.40
N GLU A 175 -19.75 15.82 -24.23
CA GLU A 175 -19.46 14.44 -24.67
C GLU A 175 -19.21 14.38 -26.19
N ARG A 176 -20.02 15.08 -26.98
CA ARG A 176 -19.81 15.20 -28.43
C ARG A 176 -18.53 15.97 -28.78
N ALA A 177 -18.20 17.02 -28.02
CA ALA A 177 -16.96 17.79 -28.20
C ALA A 177 -15.72 16.91 -27.97
N ARG A 178 -15.76 16.02 -26.97
CA ARG A 178 -14.68 15.08 -26.68
C ARG A 178 -14.42 14.12 -27.84
N LEU A 179 -15.48 13.52 -28.40
CA LEU A 179 -15.34 12.60 -29.54
C LEU A 179 -14.71 13.30 -30.76
N LEU A 180 -15.20 14.49 -31.11
CA LEU A 180 -14.63 15.28 -32.21
C LEU A 180 -13.20 15.75 -31.91
N ALA A 181 -12.87 16.07 -30.67
CA ALA A 181 -11.51 16.42 -30.27
C ALA A 181 -10.54 15.22 -30.40
N GLN A 182 -10.99 13.99 -30.09
CA GLN A 182 -10.19 12.77 -30.29
C GLN A 182 -9.95 12.49 -31.79
N GLU A 183 -10.95 12.70 -32.63
CA GLU A 183 -10.80 12.62 -34.09
C GLU A 183 -9.81 13.67 -34.62
N LEU A 184 -9.95 14.92 -34.18
CA LEU A 184 -9.03 16.02 -34.49
C LEU A 184 -7.58 15.66 -34.09
N GLU A 185 -7.36 15.16 -32.88
CA GLU A 185 -6.04 14.74 -32.41
C GLU A 185 -5.46 13.59 -33.24
N THR A 186 -6.30 12.65 -33.67
CA THR A 186 -5.90 11.52 -34.52
C THR A 186 -5.48 12.00 -35.90
N LEU A 187 -6.26 12.88 -36.53
CA LEU A 187 -5.91 13.50 -37.81
C LEU A 187 -4.64 14.35 -37.67
N PHE A 188 -4.48 15.08 -36.57
CA PHE A 188 -3.29 15.89 -36.30
C PHE A 188 -2.02 15.04 -36.18
N LYS A 189 -2.12 13.85 -35.57
CA LYS A 189 -1.01 12.89 -35.44
C LYS A 189 -0.62 12.26 -36.77
N LYS A 190 -1.57 12.01 -37.68
CA LYS A 190 -1.30 11.43 -39.02
C LYS A 190 -0.47 12.36 -39.92
N GLY A 191 -0.40 13.66 -39.60
CA GLY A 191 0.51 14.61 -40.26
C GLY A 191 0.02 15.21 -41.58
N ASP A 192 -1.13 14.77 -42.10
CA ASP A 192 -1.76 15.34 -43.30
C ASP A 192 -2.49 16.66 -42.98
N GLN A 193 -1.83 17.78 -43.28
CA GLN A 193 -2.37 19.13 -43.05
C GLN A 193 -3.59 19.43 -43.93
N THR A 194 -3.68 18.83 -45.12
CA THR A 194 -4.74 19.11 -46.09
C THR A 194 -6.04 18.46 -45.64
N SER A 195 -6.00 17.18 -45.27
CA SER A 195 -7.16 16.47 -44.72
C SER A 195 -7.60 17.02 -43.37
N LEU A 196 -6.66 17.42 -42.50
CA LEU A 196 -7.00 18.03 -41.22
C LEU A 196 -7.72 19.37 -41.39
N LYS A 197 -7.24 20.21 -42.32
CA LYS A 197 -7.86 21.52 -42.58
C LYS A 197 -9.26 21.35 -43.19
N ALA A 198 -9.41 20.48 -44.18
CA ALA A 198 -10.71 20.20 -44.80
C ALA A 198 -11.73 19.70 -43.77
N TRP A 199 -11.35 18.73 -42.93
CA TRP A 199 -12.22 18.22 -41.86
C TRP A 199 -12.57 19.30 -40.83
N PHE A 200 -11.59 20.11 -40.41
CA PHE A 200 -11.83 21.18 -39.43
C PHE A 200 -12.79 22.24 -39.98
N ASP A 201 -12.58 22.68 -41.23
CA ASP A 201 -13.44 23.67 -41.90
C ASP A 201 -14.86 23.12 -42.10
N GLU A 202 -15.02 21.83 -42.39
CA GLU A 202 -16.31 21.13 -42.44
C GLU A 202 -17.01 21.19 -41.07
N GLN A 203 -16.32 20.87 -39.96
CA GLN A 203 -16.92 20.95 -38.62
C GLN A 203 -17.29 22.38 -38.22
N GLN A 204 -16.51 23.38 -38.67
CA GLN A 204 -16.79 24.80 -38.41
C GLN A 204 -18.01 25.31 -39.19
N THR A 205 -18.24 24.81 -40.41
CA THR A 205 -19.38 25.19 -41.27
C THR A 205 -20.64 24.36 -41.00
N HIS A 206 -20.52 23.24 -40.27
CA HIS A 206 -21.64 22.36 -39.95
C HIS A 206 -22.76 23.08 -39.19
N GLN A 207 -23.96 23.14 -39.77
CA GLN A 207 -25.08 23.94 -39.26
C GLN A 207 -25.67 23.41 -37.95
N LYS A 208 -25.60 22.09 -37.69
CA LYS A 208 -26.15 21.47 -36.47
C LYS A 208 -25.18 21.47 -35.28
N LEU A 209 -23.95 21.93 -35.45
CA LEU A 209 -22.93 21.94 -34.40
C LEU A 209 -23.05 23.23 -33.57
N SER A 210 -23.13 23.10 -32.25
CA SER A 210 -23.26 24.27 -31.37
C SER A 210 -21.97 25.10 -31.36
N GLN A 211 -22.10 26.41 -31.14
CA GLN A 211 -20.95 27.32 -31.10
C GLN A 211 -19.90 26.90 -30.05
N ARG A 212 -20.34 26.38 -28.90
CA ARG A 212 -19.44 25.88 -27.84
C ARG A 212 -18.53 24.74 -28.29
N ILE A 213 -19.04 23.83 -29.13
CA ILE A 213 -18.23 22.72 -29.68
C ILE A 213 -17.22 23.28 -30.68
N LYS A 214 -17.66 24.21 -31.55
CA LYS A 214 -16.78 24.89 -32.52
C LYS A 214 -15.63 25.64 -31.83
N ASP A 215 -15.93 26.36 -30.75
CA ASP A 215 -14.93 27.07 -29.95
C ASP A 215 -13.96 26.09 -29.26
N HIS A 216 -14.46 24.97 -28.75
CA HIS A 216 -13.65 23.92 -28.13
C HIS A 216 -12.67 23.27 -29.14
N LEU A 217 -13.13 22.99 -30.37
CA LEU A 217 -12.27 22.47 -31.43
C LEU A 217 -11.20 23.49 -31.85
N SER A 218 -11.56 24.76 -32.01
CA SER A 218 -10.62 25.85 -32.29
C SER A 218 -9.55 26.00 -31.21
N PHE A 219 -9.96 25.95 -29.93
CA PHE A 219 -9.04 25.99 -28.81
C PHE A 219 -8.11 24.77 -28.77
N THR A 220 -8.65 23.58 -29.04
CA THR A 220 -7.87 22.33 -29.06
C THR A 220 -6.84 22.34 -30.19
N LEU A 221 -7.23 22.74 -31.40
CA LEU A 221 -6.31 22.89 -32.53
C LEU A 221 -5.22 23.93 -32.26
N SER A 222 -5.57 25.09 -31.67
CA SER A 222 -4.61 26.11 -31.25
C SER A 222 -3.60 25.55 -30.24
N LYS A 223 -4.05 24.76 -29.27
CA LYS A 223 -3.20 24.12 -28.26
C LYS A 223 -2.27 23.07 -28.89
N LEU A 224 -2.75 22.28 -29.85
CA LEU A 224 -1.95 21.31 -30.59
C LEU A 224 -0.87 22.01 -31.45
N ASN A 225 -1.22 23.09 -32.15
CA ASN A 225 -0.27 23.90 -32.90
C ASN A 225 0.77 24.53 -31.98
N LYS A 226 0.38 25.17 -30.87
CA LYS A 226 1.32 25.70 -29.87
C LYS A 226 2.27 24.62 -29.31
N ARG A 227 1.79 23.38 -29.13
CA ARG A 227 2.63 22.24 -28.72
C ARG A 227 3.60 21.80 -29.83
N LYS A 228 3.15 21.79 -31.09
CA LYS A 228 3.99 21.49 -32.27
C LYS A 228 5.07 22.56 -32.46
N ASP A 229 4.72 23.84 -32.27
CA ASP A 229 5.65 24.96 -32.32
C ASP A 229 6.62 24.96 -31.15
N LYS A 230 6.17 24.59 -29.93
CA LYS A 230 7.05 24.32 -28.79
C LYS A 230 8.00 23.14 -29.03
N LYS A 231 7.60 22.11 -29.81
CA LYS A 231 8.47 21.00 -30.22
C LYS A 231 9.46 21.41 -31.32
N LYS A 232 9.07 22.30 -32.25
CA LYS A 232 9.97 22.85 -33.29
C LYS A 232 10.99 23.84 -32.72
N ASN A 233 10.60 24.61 -31.70
CA ASN A 233 11.47 25.54 -30.97
C ASN A 233 12.02 24.91 -29.68
N PHE A 234 12.05 23.58 -29.59
CA PHE A 234 12.66 22.88 -28.47
C PHE A 234 14.19 22.91 -28.63
N VAL A 235 14.77 24.06 -28.29
CA VAL A 235 16.16 24.11 -27.87
C VAL A 235 16.23 23.29 -26.58
N HIS A 236 17.11 22.30 -26.55
CA HIS A 236 17.42 21.48 -25.37
C HIS A 236 17.67 22.41 -24.18
N THR A 237 16.69 22.60 -23.29
CA THR A 237 16.96 23.23 -22.00
C THR A 237 17.70 22.21 -21.16
N GLN A 238 18.90 22.60 -20.71
CA GLN A 238 19.88 21.80 -19.98
C GLN A 238 19.21 20.83 -18.99
N ASP A 239 19.56 19.56 -19.12
CA ASP A 239 19.26 18.54 -18.12
C ASP A 239 19.79 18.98 -16.76
N CYS A 240 18.92 18.99 -15.75
CA CYS A 240 19.31 19.17 -14.35
C CYS A 240 20.48 18.24 -14.04
N ALA A 241 21.61 18.81 -13.63
CA ALA A 241 22.88 18.13 -13.42
C ALA A 241 23.01 17.50 -12.03
N VAL A 242 21.93 17.49 -11.23
CA VAL A 242 21.93 16.80 -9.94
C VAL A 242 22.02 15.30 -10.13
N GLN A 243 23.06 14.71 -9.54
CA GLN A 243 23.32 13.28 -9.57
C GLN A 243 22.41 12.58 -8.57
N THR A 244 21.77 11.49 -9.01
CA THR A 244 20.92 10.70 -8.12
C THR A 244 21.79 9.88 -7.18
N PRO A 245 21.68 10.07 -5.86
CA PRO A 245 22.44 9.27 -4.91
C PRO A 245 21.99 7.80 -4.97
N GLN A 246 22.95 6.87 -4.91
CA GLN A 246 22.68 5.44 -4.80
C GLN A 246 22.72 5.02 -3.33
N PHE A 247 21.66 4.38 -2.84
CA PHE A 247 21.59 3.83 -1.49
C PHE A 247 20.58 2.67 -1.44
N SER A 248 20.85 1.68 -0.58
CA SER A 248 19.99 0.50 -0.41
C SER A 248 18.99 0.63 0.73
N LYS A 249 19.40 1.23 1.86
CA LYS A 249 18.58 1.37 3.08
C LYS A 249 18.18 2.82 3.39
N HIS A 250 19.16 3.71 3.54
CA HIS A 250 18.93 5.08 3.97
C HIS A 250 19.63 6.10 3.06
N HIS A 251 19.03 7.29 2.95
CA HIS A 251 19.58 8.40 2.18
C HIS A 251 20.94 8.84 2.77
N PRO A 252 21.93 9.25 1.96
CA PRO A 252 23.26 9.66 2.45
C PRO A 252 23.21 10.83 3.45
N ASN A 253 22.28 11.76 3.26
CA ASN A 253 22.05 12.89 4.18
C ASN A 253 21.01 12.61 5.27
N SER A 254 20.70 11.34 5.57
CA SER A 254 19.82 11.00 6.68
C SER A 254 20.51 11.33 8.01
N LEU A 255 19.96 12.31 8.74
CA LEU A 255 20.57 12.90 9.93
C LEU A 255 20.99 11.86 10.99
N ARG A 256 20.09 10.94 11.35
CA ARG A 256 20.36 9.93 12.39
C ARG A 256 21.44 8.91 12.01
N HIS A 257 21.68 8.72 10.72
CA HIS A 257 22.68 7.77 10.19
C HIS A 257 24.07 8.39 10.00
N LEU A 258 24.25 9.68 10.33
CA LEU A 258 25.57 10.29 10.30
C LEU A 258 26.47 9.74 11.42
N PRO A 259 27.80 9.80 11.24
CA PRO A 259 28.74 9.45 12.30
C PRO A 259 28.57 10.34 13.53
N VAL A 260 28.72 9.74 14.72
CA VAL A 260 28.71 10.45 16.00
C VAL A 260 29.67 11.65 15.98
N ASN A 261 29.22 12.80 16.47
CA ASN A 261 30.04 14.00 16.65
C ASN A 261 29.66 14.74 17.92
N ALA A 262 30.65 15.40 18.56
CA ALA A 262 30.42 16.18 19.76
C ALA A 262 30.01 17.64 19.47
N ASP A 263 30.36 18.17 18.29
CA ASP A 263 30.15 19.58 17.92
C ASP A 263 29.33 19.68 16.62
N TRP A 264 28.13 20.22 16.72
CA TRP A 264 27.17 20.33 15.61
C TRP A 264 26.73 21.76 15.37
N GLU A 265 26.53 22.08 14.10
CA GLU A 265 25.96 23.34 13.65
C GLU A 265 24.66 23.06 12.90
N ILE A 266 23.56 23.71 13.29
CA ILE A 266 22.25 23.57 12.67
C ILE A 266 21.88 24.92 12.07
N VAL A 267 21.62 24.95 10.78
CA VAL A 267 21.19 26.16 10.07
C VAL A 267 19.79 25.93 9.52
N ILE A 268 18.86 26.83 9.84
CA ILE A 268 17.45 26.70 9.48
C ILE A 268 17.04 27.84 8.56
N ASP A 269 16.35 27.47 7.49
CA ASP A 269 15.61 28.37 6.62
C ASP A 269 14.27 27.71 6.21
N GLU A 270 13.46 28.46 5.49
CA GLU A 270 12.10 28.13 5.14
C GLU A 270 11.78 28.43 3.68
N THR A 271 10.65 27.90 3.21
CA THR A 271 10.09 28.31 1.92
C THR A 271 8.58 28.29 1.98
N GLY A 272 7.95 29.04 1.08
CA GLY A 272 6.49 29.17 0.99
C GLY A 272 6.00 30.46 1.63
N LYS A 273 4.68 30.64 1.65
CA LYS A 273 4.01 31.85 2.13
C LYS A 273 3.02 31.54 3.26
N GLU A 274 2.35 30.39 3.18
CA GLU A 274 1.28 29.99 4.09
C GLU A 274 1.78 29.01 5.15
N PHE A 275 2.02 29.50 6.36
CA PHE A 275 2.49 28.73 7.51
C PHE A 275 1.41 28.52 8.58
N GLU A 276 0.41 29.40 8.64
CA GLU A 276 -0.62 29.38 9.69
C GLU A 276 -1.96 28.83 9.20
N HIS A 277 -2.28 28.97 7.91
CA HIS A 277 -3.57 28.57 7.29
C HIS A 277 -3.36 27.55 6.16
N ALA A 278 -2.56 26.53 6.43
CA ALA A 278 -2.12 25.56 5.42
C ALA A 278 -3.12 24.41 5.16
N GLU A 279 -4.24 24.33 5.87
CA GLU A 279 -5.13 23.15 5.86
C GLU A 279 -5.69 22.87 4.47
N SER A 280 -6.07 23.92 3.74
CA SER A 280 -6.67 23.84 2.41
C SER A 280 -5.67 23.61 1.27
N LEU A 281 -4.36 23.71 1.53
CA LEU A 281 -3.32 23.60 0.51
C LEU A 281 -2.92 22.15 0.24
N SER A 282 -2.56 21.85 -1.00
CA SER A 282 -1.94 20.55 -1.36
C SER A 282 -0.52 20.45 -0.80
N ILE A 283 -0.05 19.24 -0.48
CA ILE A 283 1.34 19.00 -0.04
C ILE A 283 2.39 19.43 -1.07
N ASN A 284 2.01 19.47 -2.34
CA ASN A 284 2.86 19.89 -3.45
C ASN A 284 2.69 21.37 -3.81
N ASP A 285 1.87 22.13 -3.07
CA ASP A 285 1.66 23.55 -3.34
C ASP A 285 2.92 24.37 -3.03
N HIS A 286 3.32 25.25 -3.94
CA HIS A 286 4.51 26.10 -3.76
C HIS A 286 4.33 27.16 -2.68
N SER A 287 3.08 27.52 -2.37
CA SER A 287 2.75 28.46 -1.29
C SER A 287 2.78 27.81 0.09
N LEU A 288 2.73 26.48 0.19
CA LEU A 288 2.79 25.77 1.48
C LEU A 288 4.10 26.05 2.20
N GLY A 289 4.01 26.48 3.47
CA GLY A 289 5.13 26.68 4.35
C GLY A 289 5.90 25.38 4.63
N ARG A 290 7.22 25.44 4.49
CA ARG A 290 8.16 24.33 4.75
C ARG A 290 9.35 24.88 5.53
N TYR A 291 9.85 24.07 6.45
CA TYR A 291 10.99 24.38 7.29
C TYR A 291 12.09 23.37 6.98
N VAL A 292 13.31 23.84 6.78
CA VAL A 292 14.45 22.99 6.41
C VAL A 292 15.62 23.30 7.32
N ALA A 293 16.22 22.23 7.86
CA ALA A 293 17.45 22.26 8.64
C ALA A 293 18.57 21.59 7.84
N LEU A 294 19.69 22.29 7.75
CA LEU A 294 20.98 21.75 7.35
C LEU A 294 21.83 21.56 8.60
N VAL A 295 22.28 20.33 8.84
CA VAL A 295 22.96 19.91 10.06
C VAL A 295 24.38 19.47 9.74
N ILE A 296 25.36 20.16 10.32
CA ILE A 296 26.76 20.10 9.89
C ILE A 296 27.62 19.64 11.07
N PRO A 297 28.33 18.50 10.95
CA PRO A 297 29.31 18.09 11.95
C PRO A 297 30.58 18.92 11.79
N LYS A 298 30.93 19.72 12.81
CA LYS A 298 32.14 20.55 12.75
C LYS A 298 33.39 19.69 12.57
N GLY A 299 34.26 20.15 11.67
CA GLY A 299 35.51 19.48 11.31
C GLY A 299 35.37 18.28 10.35
N LYS A 300 34.15 17.79 10.08
CA LYS A 300 33.94 16.60 9.22
C LYS A 300 33.38 16.94 7.84
N ALA A 301 32.50 17.93 7.72
CA ALA A 301 31.93 18.35 6.44
C ALA A 301 32.63 19.60 5.89
N LYS A 302 32.79 19.67 4.57
CA LYS A 302 33.33 20.83 3.85
C LYS A 302 32.39 21.23 2.72
N LEU A 303 31.46 22.14 3.03
CA LEU A 303 30.59 22.76 2.03
C LEU A 303 31.34 23.90 1.33
N ASP A 304 31.04 24.13 0.05
CA ASP A 304 31.66 25.21 -0.73
C ASP A 304 31.31 26.58 -0.15
N LYS A 305 32.19 27.56 -0.31
CA LYS A 305 31.87 28.94 0.10
C LYS A 305 30.96 29.58 -0.95
N LEU A 306 29.79 30.05 -0.51
CA LEU A 306 28.85 30.79 -1.35
C LEU A 306 28.89 32.30 -1.04
N PRO A 307 28.55 33.17 -2.01
CA PRO A 307 28.50 34.61 -1.78
C PRO A 307 27.48 35.00 -0.71
N ALA A 308 27.76 36.04 0.06
CA ALA A 308 26.80 36.58 1.04
C ALA A 308 25.51 37.12 0.39
N THR A 309 25.54 37.44 -0.89
CA THR A 309 24.40 37.91 -1.69
C THR A 309 23.61 36.78 -2.34
N PHE A 310 23.96 35.51 -2.08
CA PHE A 310 23.29 34.37 -2.70
C PHE A 310 21.81 34.32 -2.27
N HIS A 311 20.91 34.21 -3.25
CA HIS A 311 19.49 33.93 -3.01
C HIS A 311 18.97 32.95 -4.05
N ALA A 312 18.58 31.75 -3.61
CA ALA A 312 18.28 30.62 -4.48
C ALA A 312 17.19 30.88 -5.53
N ALA A 313 16.24 31.79 -5.25
CA ALA A 313 15.19 32.17 -6.19
C ALA A 313 15.70 33.01 -7.39
N GLU A 314 16.85 33.68 -7.22
CA GLU A 314 17.46 34.59 -8.21
C GLU A 314 18.65 33.92 -8.94
N GLU A 315 19.11 32.78 -8.46
CA GLU A 315 20.29 32.09 -8.95
C GLU A 315 20.05 31.21 -10.18
N LYS A 316 21.12 30.99 -10.95
CA LYS A 316 21.08 30.14 -12.14
C LYS A 316 20.89 28.66 -11.77
N PRO A 317 20.08 27.88 -12.53
CA PRO A 317 19.84 26.47 -12.25
C PRO A 317 21.11 25.62 -12.12
N GLU A 318 22.16 25.91 -12.89
CA GLU A 318 23.42 25.17 -12.86
C GLU A 318 24.19 25.36 -11.55
N LEU A 319 24.11 26.57 -10.95
CA LEU A 319 24.72 26.83 -9.66
C LEU A 319 23.95 26.11 -8.55
N LEU A 320 22.62 26.16 -8.59
CA LEU A 320 21.76 25.40 -7.66
C LEU A 320 22.02 23.90 -7.73
N ASP A 321 22.17 23.35 -8.94
CA ASP A 321 22.51 21.93 -9.13
C ASP A 321 23.86 21.58 -8.50
N LYS A 322 24.88 22.46 -8.65
CA LYS A 322 26.19 22.28 -8.00
C LYS A 322 26.10 22.32 -6.47
N VAL A 323 25.34 23.26 -5.91
CA VAL A 323 25.15 23.36 -4.45
C VAL A 323 24.47 22.11 -3.89
N ILE A 324 23.41 21.62 -4.53
CA ILE A 324 22.74 20.38 -4.10
C ILE A 324 23.66 19.17 -4.25
N ASN A 325 24.42 19.05 -5.35
CA ASN A 325 25.42 17.99 -5.48
C ASN A 325 26.51 18.04 -4.41
N ASN A 326 26.96 19.25 -4.02
CA ASN A 326 27.90 19.41 -2.92
C ASN A 326 27.31 18.85 -1.62
N ILE A 327 26.08 19.25 -1.25
CA ILE A 327 25.39 18.73 -0.07
C ILE A 327 25.24 17.20 -0.11
N LEU A 328 24.82 16.64 -1.25
CA LEU A 328 24.68 15.19 -1.44
C LEU A 328 26.00 14.41 -1.26
N SER A 329 27.13 15.06 -1.55
CA SER A 329 28.47 14.46 -1.44
C SER A 329 29.09 14.56 -0.04
N GLN A 330 28.53 15.38 0.86
CA GLN A 330 29.09 15.66 2.18
C GLN A 330 28.34 14.92 3.30
N PRO A 331 29.01 14.60 4.42
CA PRO A 331 28.39 13.96 5.59
C PRO A 331 27.58 14.97 6.42
N VAL A 332 26.64 15.64 5.79
CA VAL A 332 25.71 16.61 6.40
C VAL A 332 24.31 16.03 6.47
N GLY A 333 23.56 16.43 7.49
CA GLY A 333 22.18 16.02 7.69
C GLY A 333 21.23 17.01 7.03
N VAL A 334 20.24 16.50 6.32
CA VAL A 334 19.14 17.31 5.81
C VAL A 334 17.86 16.81 6.45
N LEU A 335 17.11 17.71 7.08
CA LEU A 335 15.82 17.41 7.65
C LEU A 335 14.85 18.54 7.33
N GLY A 336 13.63 18.21 6.90
CA GLY A 336 12.62 19.21 6.68
C GLY A 336 11.22 18.71 7.01
N ILE A 337 10.37 19.62 7.48
CA ILE A 337 8.95 19.37 7.77
C ILE A 337 8.08 20.43 7.09
N THR A 338 6.81 20.11 6.90
CA THR A 338 5.84 21.06 6.33
C THR A 338 4.99 21.70 7.43
N ALA A 339 4.37 22.84 7.17
CA ALA A 339 3.38 23.42 8.07
C ALA A 339 2.17 22.49 8.32
N LYS A 340 1.95 21.50 7.44
CA LYS A 340 0.92 20.45 7.56
C LYS A 340 1.43 19.17 8.24
N ASP A 341 2.63 19.18 8.82
CA ASP A 341 3.16 18.00 9.49
C ASP A 341 2.22 17.55 10.64
N PRO A 342 2.03 16.25 10.88
CA PRO A 342 1.27 15.75 12.03
C PRO A 342 1.74 16.28 13.39
N LEU A 343 3.00 16.71 13.53
CA LEU A 343 3.51 17.35 14.74
C LEU A 343 3.10 18.83 14.89
N SER A 344 2.55 19.44 13.83
CA SER A 344 2.08 20.82 13.86
C SER A 344 0.96 21.01 14.89
N PHE A 345 0.97 22.17 15.54
CA PHE A 345 -0.13 22.56 16.43
C PHE A 345 -1.42 22.80 15.64
N ASN A 346 -2.58 22.62 16.26
CA ASN A 346 -3.90 22.87 15.63
C ASN A 346 -4.07 24.30 15.09
N ARG A 347 -3.32 25.27 15.62
CA ARG A 347 -3.25 26.66 15.15
C ARG A 347 -1.77 27.08 15.15
N PRO A 348 -0.99 26.63 14.16
CA PRO A 348 0.44 26.83 14.17
C PRO A 348 0.77 28.30 13.88
N ARG A 349 1.77 28.83 14.59
CA ARG A 349 2.46 30.07 14.21
C ARG A 349 3.74 29.70 13.48
N TRP A 350 4.31 30.64 12.71
CA TRP A 350 5.57 30.38 11.98
C TRP A 350 6.66 29.78 12.91
N PHE A 351 6.90 30.41 14.06
CA PHE A 351 7.94 29.96 15.00
C PHE A 351 7.61 28.62 15.66
N SER A 352 6.33 28.24 15.76
CA SER A 352 5.95 26.91 16.26
C SER A 352 6.45 25.79 15.35
N GLY A 353 6.50 26.00 14.04
CA GLY A 353 7.08 25.04 13.10
C GLY A 353 8.61 24.96 13.21
N VAL A 354 9.28 26.11 13.40
CA VAL A 354 10.72 26.15 13.71
C VAL A 354 11.02 25.36 14.98
N TYR A 355 10.22 25.55 16.02
CA TYR A 355 10.32 24.78 17.26
C TYR A 355 10.20 23.28 17.04
N ARG A 356 9.19 22.82 16.27
CA ARG A 356 9.02 21.39 15.98
C ARG A 356 10.18 20.81 15.19
N LEU A 357 10.68 21.54 14.20
CA LEU A 357 11.87 21.13 13.45
C LEU A 357 13.09 21.03 14.38
N LEU A 358 13.28 21.99 15.29
CA LEU A 358 14.38 21.96 16.26
C LEU A 358 14.28 20.79 17.22
N GLN A 359 13.11 20.56 17.83
CA GLN A 359 12.89 19.42 18.71
C GLN A 359 13.26 18.11 18.00
N LEU A 360 12.79 17.93 16.77
CA LEU A 360 13.05 16.72 16.00
C LEU A 360 14.52 16.59 15.61
N THR A 361 15.13 17.68 15.12
CA THR A 361 16.55 17.73 14.71
C THR A 361 17.46 17.35 15.88
N LEU A 362 17.26 17.95 17.05
CA LEU A 362 18.07 17.72 18.24
C LEU A 362 17.98 16.27 18.73
N ARG A 363 16.79 15.66 18.66
CA ARG A 363 16.57 14.26 19.07
C ARG A 363 17.18 13.26 18.10
N LEU A 364 17.32 13.63 16.83
CA LEU A 364 17.94 12.80 15.79
C LEU A 364 19.47 12.94 15.74
N LEU A 365 20.07 13.88 16.48
CA LEU A 365 21.52 14.13 16.44
C LEU A 365 22.33 12.91 16.96
N PRO A 366 23.31 12.43 16.18
CA PRO A 366 24.31 11.48 16.65
C PRO A 366 25.28 12.14 17.64
N LEU A 367 25.00 12.02 18.94
CA LEU A 367 25.81 12.57 20.02
C LEU A 367 26.57 11.45 20.75
N PRO A 368 27.79 11.72 21.25
CA PRO A 368 28.47 10.79 22.15
C PRO A 368 27.70 10.69 23.48
N ASN A 369 27.83 9.57 24.18
CA ASN A 369 27.19 9.39 25.49
C ASN A 369 27.90 10.19 26.58
N GLU A 370 29.22 10.34 26.49
CA GLU A 370 30.04 11.04 27.48
C GLU A 370 30.76 12.25 26.87
N GLY A 371 31.20 13.15 27.75
CA GLY A 371 32.01 14.32 27.40
C GLY A 371 31.19 15.55 26.99
N ASP A 372 31.91 16.66 26.79
CA ASP A 372 31.30 17.94 26.42
C ASP A 372 30.71 17.89 25.01
N LYS A 373 29.44 18.30 24.90
CA LYS A 373 28.72 18.36 23.62
C LYS A 373 28.33 19.80 23.34
N LYS A 374 28.49 20.23 22.09
CA LYS A 374 28.13 21.58 21.65
C LYS A 374 27.20 21.50 20.44
N VAL A 375 26.09 22.23 20.53
CA VAL A 375 25.16 22.40 19.41
C VAL A 375 24.87 23.89 19.25
N SER A 376 25.22 24.43 18.09
CA SER A 376 24.96 25.82 17.73
C SER A 376 23.89 25.90 16.64
N VAL A 377 22.81 26.61 16.93
CA VAL A 377 21.64 26.75 16.05
C VAL A 377 21.56 28.18 15.53
N PHE A 378 21.45 28.31 14.21
CA PHE A 378 21.30 29.58 13.50
C PHE A 378 20.01 29.53 12.68
N ILE A 379 19.09 30.45 12.95
CA ILE A 379 17.78 30.54 12.31
C ILE A 379 17.76 31.79 11.44
N GLU A 380 17.40 31.66 10.17
CA GLU A 380 17.23 32.83 9.30
C GLU A 380 16.15 33.77 9.83
N GLN A 381 16.43 35.08 9.83
CA GLN A 381 15.48 36.09 10.29
C GLN A 381 14.21 36.13 9.42
N ARG A 382 13.06 36.31 10.07
CA ARG A 382 11.78 36.44 9.37
C ARG A 382 10.81 37.35 10.13
N GLY A 383 10.32 38.38 9.45
CA GLY A 383 9.33 39.30 10.01
C GLY A 383 9.85 39.96 11.29
N ASP A 384 9.10 39.83 12.39
CA ASP A 384 9.46 40.41 13.69
C ASP A 384 10.57 39.64 14.41
N PHE A 385 10.93 38.43 13.95
CA PHE A 385 12.02 37.62 14.51
C PHE A 385 13.34 38.01 13.87
N ASN A 386 14.12 38.82 14.58
CA ASN A 386 15.44 39.32 14.15
C ASN A 386 16.51 39.05 15.22
N SER A 387 17.75 39.51 14.99
CA SER A 387 18.90 39.30 15.88
C SER A 387 18.75 39.84 17.32
N ALA A 388 17.79 40.74 17.57
CA ALA A 388 17.47 41.22 18.91
C ALA A 388 16.49 40.31 19.68
N THR A 389 15.98 39.25 19.06
CA THR A 389 15.03 38.32 19.67
C THR A 389 15.74 37.41 20.68
N ASP A 390 15.30 37.42 21.92
CA ASP A 390 15.85 36.56 22.98
C ASP A 390 15.30 35.13 22.90
N LEU A 391 16.18 34.15 22.70
CA LEU A 391 15.88 32.73 22.65
C LEU A 391 16.29 31.95 23.91
N GLN A 392 16.71 32.62 25.00
CA GLN A 392 17.15 31.93 26.23
C GLN A 392 16.06 31.05 26.84
N ILE A 393 14.80 31.49 26.86
CA ILE A 393 13.69 30.69 27.40
C ILE A 393 13.54 29.40 26.59
N LEU A 394 13.56 29.50 25.26
CA LEU A 394 13.46 28.36 24.37
C LEU A 394 14.61 27.37 24.58
N LYS A 395 15.83 27.90 24.71
CA LYS A 395 17.03 27.11 25.01
C LYS A 395 16.83 26.27 26.28
N HIS A 396 16.41 26.90 27.38
CA HIS A 396 16.23 26.20 28.66
C HIS A 396 15.13 25.13 28.59
N LEU A 397 14.03 25.41 27.87
CA LEU A 397 12.98 24.42 27.63
C LEU A 397 13.48 23.22 26.85
N LEU A 398 14.16 23.44 25.72
CA LEU A 398 14.74 22.37 24.90
C LEU A 398 15.78 21.54 25.68
N GLN A 399 16.66 22.18 26.45
CA GLN A 399 17.64 21.47 27.27
C GLN A 399 16.96 20.60 28.33
N SER A 400 15.92 21.11 29.00
CA SER A 400 15.16 20.37 30.01
C SER A 400 14.41 19.19 29.41
N GLU A 401 13.79 19.37 28.23
CA GLU A 401 13.12 18.29 27.50
C GLU A 401 14.08 17.18 27.08
N LEU A 402 15.25 17.53 26.55
CA LEU A 402 16.24 16.54 26.14
C LEU A 402 16.78 15.75 27.34
N GLN A 403 17.14 16.45 28.42
CA GLN A 403 17.61 15.81 29.65
C GLN A 403 16.55 14.93 30.31
N SER A 404 15.26 15.27 30.20
CA SER A 404 14.21 14.41 30.73
C SER A 404 14.04 13.11 29.94
N ILE A 405 14.38 13.11 28.65
CA ILE A 405 14.34 11.90 27.81
C ILE A 405 15.52 10.98 28.15
N ASP A 406 16.75 11.54 28.18
CA ASP A 406 17.95 10.78 28.51
C ASP A 406 18.98 11.68 29.21
N GLU A 407 19.05 11.58 30.54
CA GLU A 407 19.96 12.39 31.34
C GLU A 407 21.43 12.14 30.99
N THR A 408 21.80 10.90 30.69
CA THR A 408 23.19 10.53 30.42
C THR A 408 23.63 11.11 29.08
N ARG A 409 22.85 10.86 28.01
CA ARG A 409 23.14 11.33 26.66
C ARG A 409 23.18 12.85 26.55
N PHE A 410 22.31 13.56 27.26
CA PHE A 410 22.22 15.02 27.20
C PHE A 410 22.89 15.74 28.37
N SER A 411 23.60 15.00 29.24
CA SER A 411 24.55 15.58 30.19
C SER A 411 25.62 16.37 29.44
N GLN A 412 26.05 17.49 30.02
CA GLN A 412 27.11 18.37 29.45
C GLN A 412 26.80 18.93 28.04
N LEU A 413 25.53 18.95 27.61
CA LEU A 413 25.12 19.57 26.35
C LEU A 413 25.02 21.10 26.48
N THR A 414 25.91 21.80 25.78
CA THR A 414 25.86 23.25 25.57
C THR A 414 25.08 23.57 24.29
N LEU A 415 23.89 24.14 24.44
CA LEU A 415 23.04 24.60 23.32
C LEU A 415 23.14 26.13 23.17
N SER A 416 23.36 26.63 21.95
CA SER A 416 23.21 28.05 21.59
C SER A 416 22.17 28.20 20.47
N LEU A 417 21.31 29.22 20.58
CA LEU A 417 20.32 29.54 19.55
C LEU A 417 20.39 31.03 19.22
N GLU A 418 20.51 31.35 17.94
CA GLU A 418 20.65 32.71 17.44
C GLU A 418 19.79 32.89 16.18
N ILE A 419 19.15 34.05 16.05
CA ILE A 419 18.51 34.48 14.80
C ILE A 419 19.50 35.34 14.04
N VAL A 420 19.77 34.98 12.79
CA VAL A 420 20.84 35.57 11.99
C VAL A 420 20.26 36.30 10.77
N PRO A 421 20.73 37.53 10.49
CA PRO A 421 20.39 38.22 9.26
C PRO A 421 20.86 37.50 8.00
N LYS A 422 20.17 37.77 6.88
CA LYS A 422 20.55 37.25 5.56
C LYS A 422 22.01 37.58 5.23
N GLY A 423 22.78 36.56 4.85
CA GLY A 423 24.17 36.69 4.43
C GLY A 423 25.21 36.77 5.56
N GLU A 424 24.80 36.78 6.83
CA GLU A 424 25.74 36.88 7.96
C GLU A 424 26.31 35.51 8.43
N HIS A 425 25.77 34.40 7.92
CA HIS A 425 26.26 33.06 8.24
C HIS A 425 26.59 32.25 6.97
N PRO A 426 27.75 31.57 6.89
CA PRO A 426 28.28 30.99 5.65
C PRO A 426 27.39 29.90 5.02
N TYR A 427 26.56 29.23 5.82
CA TYR A 427 25.71 28.13 5.35
C TYR A 427 24.24 28.50 5.14
N LEU A 428 23.84 29.76 5.37
CA LEU A 428 22.47 30.22 5.07
C LEU A 428 22.11 30.00 3.59
N ALA A 429 23.05 30.34 2.70
CA ALA A 429 22.90 30.10 1.26
C ALA A 429 22.67 28.61 0.89
N HIS A 430 23.22 27.67 1.66
CA HIS A 430 23.03 26.24 1.40
C HIS A 430 21.65 25.75 1.82
N VAL A 431 21.17 26.21 2.99
CA VAL A 431 19.83 25.85 3.45
C VAL A 431 18.74 26.55 2.63
N ASP A 432 18.97 27.78 2.14
CA ASP A 432 18.09 28.45 1.15
C ASP A 432 18.02 27.66 -0.15
N ALA A 433 19.16 27.15 -0.65
CA ALA A 433 19.15 26.25 -1.81
C ALA A 433 18.33 24.97 -1.58
N LEU A 434 18.37 24.39 -0.38
CA LEU A 434 17.55 23.22 -0.01
C LEU A 434 16.06 23.57 0.13
N ALA A 435 15.73 24.68 0.78
CA ALA A 435 14.38 25.18 0.93
C ALA A 435 13.76 25.46 -0.44
N HIS A 436 14.47 26.20 -1.29
CA HIS A 436 14.07 26.42 -2.68
C HIS A 436 14.01 25.12 -3.50
N CYS A 437 14.90 24.14 -3.25
CA CYS A 437 14.82 22.83 -3.89
C CYS A 437 13.51 22.11 -3.56
N TRP A 438 12.96 22.29 -2.36
CA TRP A 438 11.71 21.67 -1.95
C TRP A 438 10.48 22.46 -2.42
N GLY A 439 10.45 23.77 -2.20
CA GLY A 439 9.27 24.63 -2.44
C GLY A 439 9.25 25.34 -3.79
N GLY A 440 10.38 25.43 -4.50
CA GLY A 440 10.53 26.22 -5.72
C GLY A 440 9.76 25.67 -6.92
N SER A 441 9.16 26.56 -7.72
CA SER A 441 8.36 26.20 -8.90
C SER A 441 9.19 25.55 -10.02
N SER A 442 10.49 25.87 -10.08
CA SER A 442 11.44 25.34 -11.06
C SER A 442 12.22 24.10 -10.55
N ALA A 443 12.08 23.71 -9.28
CA ALA A 443 12.95 22.74 -8.64
C ALA A 443 12.51 21.26 -8.77
N LYS A 444 11.38 20.98 -9.43
CA LYS A 444 10.77 19.64 -9.46
C LYS A 444 11.73 18.53 -9.92
N LYS A 445 12.51 18.77 -10.98
CA LYS A 445 13.48 17.78 -11.49
C LYS A 445 14.63 17.58 -10.51
N ARG A 446 15.14 18.67 -9.92
CA ARG A 446 16.19 18.65 -8.88
C ARG A 446 15.79 17.85 -7.65
N LEU A 447 14.60 18.12 -7.11
CA LEU A 447 14.05 17.40 -5.96
C LEU A 447 13.89 15.91 -6.23
N THR A 448 13.45 15.56 -7.46
CA THR A 448 13.27 14.17 -7.88
C THR A 448 14.62 13.45 -7.99
N ASN A 449 15.63 14.10 -8.58
CA ASN A 449 16.97 13.54 -8.73
C ASN A 449 17.68 13.41 -7.38
N ALA A 450 17.55 14.39 -6.49
CA ALA A 450 18.20 14.42 -5.19
C ALA A 450 17.62 13.41 -4.18
N LYS A 451 16.40 12.87 -4.42
CA LYS A 451 15.74 11.89 -3.55
C LYS A 451 15.52 12.35 -2.09
N PHE A 452 15.44 13.65 -1.84
CA PHE A 452 15.15 14.16 -0.48
C PHE A 452 13.72 13.90 -0.02
N LYS A 453 12.72 14.02 -0.90
CA LYS A 453 11.30 13.90 -0.55
C LYS A 453 10.99 12.49 -0.04
N GLY A 454 10.43 12.38 1.16
CA GLY A 454 10.11 11.11 1.82
C GLY A 454 11.26 10.50 2.63
N HIS A 455 12.48 11.04 2.51
CA HIS A 455 13.66 10.56 3.23
C HIS A 455 14.23 11.63 4.18
N CYS A 456 14.57 12.80 3.64
CA CYS A 456 15.07 13.96 4.39
C CYS A 456 13.99 15.03 4.56
N PHE A 457 13.14 15.20 3.55
CA PHE A 457 11.99 16.10 3.60
C PHE A 457 10.73 15.29 3.91
N LEU A 458 10.30 15.36 5.16
CA LEU A 458 9.17 14.61 5.68
C LEU A 458 7.87 15.22 5.19
N THR A 459 7.00 14.37 4.66
CA THR A 459 5.60 14.66 4.34
C THR A 459 4.70 14.03 5.39
N PRO A 460 3.42 14.40 5.52
CA PRO A 460 2.52 13.75 6.47
C PRO A 460 2.45 12.23 6.33
N GLU A 461 2.68 11.71 5.14
CA GLU A 461 2.65 10.28 4.80
C GLU A 461 4.02 9.59 4.92
N SER A 462 5.09 10.31 5.24
CA SER A 462 6.45 9.78 5.40
C SER A 462 7.08 10.24 6.72
N GLY A 463 8.16 9.61 7.17
CA GLY A 463 8.84 10.02 8.41
C GLY A 463 8.16 9.56 9.69
N GLU A 464 7.46 8.43 9.67
CA GLU A 464 6.78 7.90 10.86
C GLU A 464 7.76 7.64 12.01
N LEU A 465 8.95 7.11 11.71
CA LEU A 465 9.98 6.81 12.70
C LEU A 465 10.51 8.09 13.36
N GLU A 466 10.79 9.11 12.57
CA GLU A 466 11.21 10.42 13.07
C GLU A 466 10.16 11.00 14.02
N ARG A 467 8.87 10.85 13.73
CA ARG A 467 7.82 11.33 14.64
C ARG A 467 7.73 10.52 15.94
N ILE A 468 8.17 9.26 15.96
CA ILE A 468 8.31 8.50 17.21
C ILE A 468 9.36 9.15 18.12
N TYR A 469 10.47 9.69 17.58
CA TYR A 469 11.42 10.46 18.39
C TYR A 469 10.75 11.68 19.06
N ALA A 470 9.78 12.30 18.39
CA ALA A 470 9.03 13.43 18.96
C ALA A 470 8.07 13.01 20.09
N ALA A 471 7.64 11.74 20.13
CA ALA A 471 6.81 11.19 21.20
C ALA A 471 7.60 10.82 22.47
N LEU A 472 8.93 10.72 22.39
CA LEU A 472 9.78 10.47 23.56
C LEU A 472 9.73 11.67 24.52
N ASP A 473 9.36 11.42 25.79
CA ASP A 473 9.37 12.43 26.85
C ASP A 473 10.09 11.97 28.12
N GLY A 474 10.55 10.71 28.14
CA GLY A 474 11.22 10.03 29.26
C GLY A 474 10.33 9.66 30.45
N LYS A 475 9.10 10.17 30.53
CA LYS A 475 8.18 9.96 31.65
C LYS A 475 7.05 9.02 31.31
N THR A 476 6.41 9.22 30.18
CA THR A 476 5.34 8.37 29.70
C THR A 476 5.94 7.20 28.91
N ALA A 477 5.20 6.08 28.90
CA ALA A 477 5.52 4.99 28.00
C ALA A 477 4.99 5.33 26.61
N LEU A 478 5.69 4.93 25.55
CA LEU A 478 5.16 5.04 24.20
C LEU A 478 3.78 4.39 24.13
N SER A 479 2.86 4.97 23.36
CA SER A 479 1.60 4.28 23.09
C SER A 479 1.89 2.93 22.41
N SER A 480 0.99 1.96 22.53
CA SER A 480 1.27 0.64 21.96
C SER A 480 1.45 0.66 20.44
N GLN A 481 0.86 1.63 19.75
CA GLN A 481 1.05 1.84 18.31
C GLN A 481 2.45 2.38 18.00
N GLU A 482 2.90 3.40 18.74
CA GLU A 482 4.24 3.97 18.58
C GLU A 482 5.32 2.95 18.96
N TRP A 483 5.15 2.23 20.08
CA TRP A 483 6.05 1.16 20.49
C TRP A 483 6.16 0.07 19.42
N PHE A 484 5.03 -0.39 18.86
CA PHE A 484 5.04 -1.45 17.84
C PHE A 484 5.81 -1.00 16.59
N LYS A 485 5.59 0.24 16.14
CA LYS A 485 6.33 0.81 15.01
C LYS A 485 7.81 0.99 15.34
N ALA A 486 8.14 1.47 16.55
CA ALA A 486 9.50 1.67 17.00
C ALA A 486 10.29 0.36 17.00
N VAL A 487 9.73 -0.69 17.59
CA VAL A 487 10.39 -2.01 17.68
C VAL A 487 10.58 -2.63 16.29
N CYS A 488 9.62 -2.48 15.36
CA CYS A 488 9.78 -2.94 13.97
C CYS A 488 10.99 -2.31 13.26
N CYS A 489 11.35 -1.08 13.61
CA CYS A 489 12.45 -0.36 12.97
C CYS A 489 13.78 -0.48 13.71
N LEU A 490 13.83 -1.15 14.87
CA LEU A 490 15.05 -1.20 15.69
C LEU A 490 16.20 -1.89 14.96
N SER A 491 15.96 -2.93 14.17
CA SER A 491 17.03 -3.66 13.47
C SER A 491 17.78 -2.78 12.46
N ASP A 492 17.10 -1.83 11.82
CA ASP A 492 17.68 -0.91 10.85
C ASP A 492 18.21 0.39 11.49
N GLU A 493 17.96 0.60 12.79
CA GLU A 493 18.31 1.86 13.44
C GLU A 493 19.77 1.88 13.94
N PRO A 494 20.52 3.00 13.82
CA PRO A 494 21.90 3.06 14.27
C PRO A 494 22.07 2.75 15.76
N GLU A 495 23.18 2.09 16.14
CA GLU A 495 23.44 1.69 17.53
C GLU A 495 23.47 2.88 18.50
N HIS A 496 23.98 4.03 18.06
CA HIS A 496 24.09 5.28 18.82
C HIS A 496 22.83 6.17 18.79
N SER A 497 21.70 5.64 18.32
CA SER A 497 20.48 6.40 18.14
C SER A 497 19.69 6.55 19.44
N LEU A 498 19.10 7.74 19.65
CA LEU A 498 18.30 8.02 20.86
C LEU A 498 17.16 7.03 21.01
N LEU A 499 16.59 6.56 19.90
CA LEU A 499 15.52 5.58 19.94
C LEU A 499 15.97 4.25 20.54
N ARG A 500 17.18 3.77 20.26
CA ARG A 500 17.68 2.53 20.87
C ARG A 500 17.83 2.66 22.38
N GLU A 501 18.45 3.73 22.86
CA GLU A 501 18.57 3.94 24.32
C GLU A 501 17.20 4.13 24.98
N ALA A 502 16.30 4.91 24.37
CA ALA A 502 14.94 5.10 24.86
C ALA A 502 14.15 3.77 24.91
N MET A 503 14.31 2.90 23.91
CA MET A 503 13.67 1.58 23.89
C MET A 503 14.27 0.62 24.91
N GLN A 504 15.57 0.73 25.23
CA GLN A 504 16.20 -0.01 26.33
C GLN A 504 15.71 0.46 27.72
N GLN A 505 15.59 1.77 27.91
CA GLN A 505 15.05 2.36 29.14
C GLN A 505 13.58 2.01 29.32
N LEU A 506 12.77 2.08 28.26
CA LEU A 506 11.37 1.64 28.26
C LEU A 506 11.25 0.15 28.60
N GLY A 507 12.14 -0.68 28.06
CA GLY A 507 12.22 -2.10 28.38
C GLY A 507 12.61 -2.34 29.85
N SER A 508 13.55 -1.56 30.39
CA SER A 508 13.93 -1.63 31.80
C SER A 508 12.77 -1.24 32.72
N ARG A 509 12.00 -0.20 32.34
CA ARG A 509 10.76 0.19 33.03
C ARG A 509 9.72 -0.93 33.02
N CYS A 510 9.55 -1.62 31.89
CA CYS A 510 8.63 -2.77 31.77
C CYS A 510 8.90 -3.87 32.82
N LYS A 511 10.16 -4.10 33.20
CA LYS A 511 10.51 -5.07 34.25
C LYS A 511 9.98 -4.67 35.63
N THR A 512 9.88 -3.37 35.90
CA THR A 512 9.38 -2.81 37.18
C THR A 512 7.90 -2.43 37.16
N GLN A 513 7.33 -2.23 35.97
CA GLN A 513 5.96 -1.78 35.71
C GLN A 513 5.30 -2.75 34.71
N PRO A 514 4.83 -3.93 35.17
CA PRO A 514 4.33 -4.99 34.31
C PRO A 514 3.16 -4.59 33.41
N GLU A 515 2.36 -3.61 33.81
CA GLU A 515 1.21 -3.10 33.07
C GLU A 515 1.59 -2.52 31.69
N ILE A 516 2.75 -1.86 31.58
CA ILE A 516 3.26 -1.33 30.30
C ILE A 516 3.56 -2.49 29.36
N TRP A 517 4.29 -3.49 29.86
CA TRP A 517 4.64 -4.68 29.09
C TRP A 517 3.40 -5.46 28.65
N GLN A 518 2.39 -5.60 29.53
CA GLN A 518 1.13 -6.26 29.21
C GLN A 518 0.35 -5.55 28.09
N ASN A 519 0.35 -4.20 28.06
CA ASN A 519 -0.29 -3.42 26.99
C ASN A 519 0.39 -3.67 25.63
N TYR A 520 1.71 -3.77 25.60
CA TYR A 520 2.47 -4.09 24.40
C TYR A 520 2.24 -5.54 23.95
N LEU A 521 2.27 -6.48 24.89
CA LEU A 521 1.93 -7.89 24.63
C LEU A 521 0.54 -8.03 24.01
N GLN A 522 -0.45 -7.32 24.54
CA GLN A 522 -1.83 -7.36 24.04
C GLN A 522 -1.94 -6.79 22.61
N THR A 523 -1.12 -5.78 22.29
CA THR A 523 -1.05 -5.22 20.94
C THR A 523 -0.46 -6.20 19.95
N VAL A 524 0.61 -6.91 20.33
CA VAL A 524 1.17 -7.99 19.50
C VAL A 524 0.15 -9.11 19.30
N ARG A 525 -0.58 -9.52 20.34
CA ARG A 525 -1.65 -10.54 20.23
C ARG A 525 -2.72 -10.13 19.22
N LEU A 526 -3.20 -8.89 19.28
CA LEU A 526 -4.23 -8.37 18.37
C LEU A 526 -3.73 -8.35 16.93
N ARG A 527 -2.54 -7.80 16.69
CA ARG A 527 -1.92 -7.72 15.36
C ARG A 527 -1.62 -9.08 14.75
N LEU A 528 -1.14 -10.04 15.54
CA LEU A 528 -0.93 -11.41 15.07
C LEU A 528 -2.25 -12.08 14.65
N ASN A 529 -3.33 -11.86 15.40
CA ASN A 529 -4.65 -12.40 15.06
C ASN A 529 -5.22 -11.77 13.78
N GLU A 530 -5.05 -10.46 13.61
CA GLU A 530 -5.51 -9.70 12.44
C GLU A 530 -4.58 -9.85 11.22
N LYS A 531 -3.41 -10.47 11.41
CA LYS A 531 -2.33 -10.57 10.40
C LYS A 531 -1.80 -9.20 9.95
N ASP A 532 -1.84 -8.21 10.85
CA ASP A 532 -1.33 -6.86 10.63
C ASP A 532 0.12 -6.74 11.13
N TYR A 533 1.04 -7.40 10.42
CA TYR A 533 2.48 -7.40 10.71
C TYR A 533 3.30 -7.71 9.47
N ARG A 534 4.59 -7.34 9.49
CA ARG A 534 5.58 -7.81 8.52
C ARG A 534 6.35 -8.99 9.10
N PRO A 535 6.50 -10.11 8.38
CA PRO A 535 7.20 -11.27 8.93
C PRO A 535 8.66 -11.02 9.31
N GLN A 536 9.34 -10.07 8.65
CA GLN A 536 10.74 -9.74 8.96
C GLN A 536 10.90 -9.06 10.33
N ASP A 537 9.89 -8.32 10.77
CA ASP A 537 9.95 -7.52 12.00
C ASP A 537 9.66 -8.37 13.26
N LEU A 538 9.10 -9.57 13.05
CA LEU A 538 8.65 -10.46 14.11
C LEU A 538 9.77 -10.82 15.11
N ASP A 539 10.96 -11.17 14.60
CA ASP A 539 12.09 -11.56 15.45
C ASP A 539 12.50 -10.44 16.42
N GLU A 540 12.52 -9.18 15.95
CA GLU A 540 12.83 -8.01 16.77
C GLU A 540 11.74 -7.74 17.82
N ILE A 541 10.46 -7.81 17.42
CA ILE A 541 9.30 -7.61 18.32
C ILE A 541 9.35 -8.58 19.51
N LEU A 542 9.51 -9.88 19.24
CA LEU A 542 9.53 -10.86 20.32
C LEU A 542 10.84 -10.88 21.09
N GLY A 543 11.98 -10.70 20.42
CA GLY A 543 13.27 -10.57 21.10
C GLY A 543 13.21 -9.46 22.16
N TRP A 544 12.62 -8.32 21.80
CA TRP A 544 12.39 -7.22 22.75
C TRP A 544 11.45 -7.62 23.89
N LEU A 545 10.27 -8.18 23.61
CA LEU A 545 9.31 -8.58 24.65
C LEU A 545 9.87 -9.65 25.61
N GLN A 546 10.67 -10.59 25.10
CA GLN A 546 11.32 -11.62 25.92
C GLN A 546 12.42 -11.03 26.81
N THR A 547 13.26 -10.16 26.24
CA THR A 547 14.39 -9.52 26.95
C THR A 547 13.90 -8.66 28.12
N TYR A 548 12.75 -8.01 27.93
CA TYR A 548 12.19 -7.05 28.88
C TYR A 548 10.92 -7.55 29.60
N ALA A 549 10.68 -8.85 29.55
CA ALA A 549 9.62 -9.48 30.33
C ALA A 549 9.83 -9.29 31.85
N PRO A 550 8.80 -8.92 32.63
CA PRO A 550 8.82 -8.98 34.09
C PRO A 550 9.14 -10.41 34.58
N ALA A 551 9.81 -10.54 35.73
CA ALA A 551 10.31 -11.84 36.22
C ALA A 551 9.23 -12.93 36.36
N GLU A 552 8.00 -12.53 36.71
CA GLU A 552 6.85 -13.43 36.87
C GLU A 552 6.07 -13.66 35.56
N ASN A 553 6.35 -12.89 34.51
CA ASN A 553 5.63 -12.89 33.25
C ASN A 553 6.48 -13.53 32.16
N LYS A 554 6.21 -14.79 31.83
CA LYS A 554 6.73 -15.40 30.60
C LYS A 554 5.77 -15.15 29.45
N LEU A 555 6.29 -15.12 28.22
CA LEU A 555 5.42 -15.15 27.04
C LEU A 555 4.53 -16.42 27.11
N PRO A 556 3.20 -16.30 27.02
CA PRO A 556 2.33 -17.46 27.06
C PRO A 556 2.67 -18.45 25.93
N PRO A 557 2.64 -19.77 26.16
CA PRO A 557 2.98 -20.76 25.14
C PRO A 557 2.17 -20.59 23.85
N LEU A 558 0.87 -20.30 23.93
CA LEU A 558 0.02 -20.07 22.75
C LEU A 558 0.49 -18.87 21.90
N LEU A 559 1.01 -17.82 22.54
CA LEU A 559 1.55 -16.67 21.81
C LEU A 559 2.88 -17.05 21.14
N GLN A 560 3.73 -17.81 21.82
CA GLN A 560 4.97 -18.34 21.23
C GLN A 560 4.66 -19.22 20.02
N LEU A 561 3.64 -20.09 20.11
CA LEU A 561 3.19 -20.94 19.01
C LEU A 561 2.72 -20.10 17.82
N ARG A 562 1.80 -19.13 18.03
CA ARG A 562 1.29 -18.26 16.95
C ARG A 562 2.40 -17.47 16.26
N PHE A 563 3.36 -17.00 17.04
CA PHE A 563 4.51 -16.30 16.52
C PHE A 563 5.40 -17.18 15.65
N GLN A 564 5.83 -18.33 16.19
CA GLN A 564 6.70 -19.24 15.45
C GLN A 564 5.99 -19.80 14.22
N ALA A 565 4.66 -19.98 14.28
CA ALA A 565 3.84 -20.32 13.12
C ALA A 565 3.86 -19.23 12.03
N ALA A 566 3.86 -17.95 12.41
CA ALA A 566 3.98 -16.82 11.47
C ALA A 566 5.36 -16.76 10.82
N ARG A 567 6.44 -16.99 11.59
CA ARG A 567 7.80 -17.09 11.06
C ARG A 567 7.96 -18.28 10.12
N LEU A 568 7.48 -19.46 10.50
CA LEU A 568 7.48 -20.64 9.65
C LEU A 568 6.69 -20.41 8.35
N ALA A 569 5.57 -19.70 8.42
CA ALA A 569 4.81 -19.34 7.22
C ALA A 569 5.65 -18.50 6.24
N ALA A 570 6.40 -17.53 6.75
CA ALA A 570 7.27 -16.69 5.93
C ALA A 570 8.48 -17.45 5.38
N ASP A 571 9.09 -18.32 6.19
CA ASP A 571 10.19 -19.18 5.73
C ASP A 571 9.71 -20.18 4.65
N ASN A 572 8.51 -20.74 4.79
CA ASN A 572 7.91 -21.61 3.75
C ASN A 572 7.73 -20.87 2.41
N HIS A 573 7.27 -19.61 2.44
CA HIS A 573 7.17 -18.79 1.23
C HIS A 573 8.51 -18.53 0.53
N GLN A 574 9.62 -18.70 1.25
CA GLN A 574 10.98 -18.54 0.73
C GLN A 574 11.70 -19.88 0.56
N GLY A 575 11.01 -21.02 0.72
CA GLY A 575 11.60 -22.36 0.63
C GLY A 575 12.70 -22.62 1.67
N ARG A 576 12.63 -21.99 2.85
CA ARG A 576 13.58 -22.15 3.95
C ARG A 576 12.98 -23.00 5.08
N MET A 577 13.84 -23.74 5.78
CA MET A 577 13.49 -24.44 7.02
C MET A 577 14.59 -24.21 8.06
N ARG A 578 14.21 -23.72 9.25
CA ARG A 578 15.14 -23.53 10.37
C ARG A 578 14.97 -24.67 11.36
N MET A 579 15.90 -25.63 11.38
CA MET A 579 15.82 -26.82 12.21
C MET A 579 15.65 -26.51 13.70
N GLU A 580 16.31 -25.46 14.21
CA GLU A 580 16.18 -25.00 15.60
C GLU A 580 14.76 -24.57 15.97
N ALA A 581 13.99 -24.04 15.02
CA ALA A 581 12.61 -23.62 15.25
C ALA A 581 11.61 -24.78 15.22
N VAL A 582 11.97 -25.88 14.55
CA VAL A 582 11.10 -27.06 14.40
C VAL A 582 10.89 -27.75 15.74
N GLN A 583 11.95 -28.02 16.50
CA GLN A 583 11.82 -28.70 17.80
C GLN A 583 10.93 -27.91 18.77
N ASN A 584 11.13 -26.60 18.85
CA ASN A 584 10.32 -25.74 19.72
C ASN A 584 8.82 -25.74 19.30
N LEU A 585 8.54 -25.69 17.99
CA LEU A 585 7.17 -25.80 17.49
C LEU A 585 6.52 -27.15 17.82
N LEU A 586 7.27 -28.25 17.76
CA LEU A 586 6.79 -29.58 18.16
C LEU A 586 6.51 -29.64 19.67
N ASP A 587 7.39 -29.08 20.50
CA ASP A 587 7.23 -29.03 21.95
C ASP A 587 6.02 -28.20 22.36
N LEU A 588 5.87 -26.99 21.78
CA LEU A 588 4.70 -26.14 21.97
C LEU A 588 3.42 -26.81 21.46
N GLY A 589 3.49 -27.48 20.31
CA GLY A 589 2.38 -28.26 19.75
C GLY A 589 1.91 -29.34 20.72
N ASN A 590 2.85 -30.10 21.29
CA ASN A 590 2.55 -31.12 22.29
C ASN A 590 1.95 -30.55 23.58
N ALA A 591 2.46 -29.43 24.07
CA ALA A 591 1.96 -28.77 25.27
C ALA A 591 0.54 -28.20 25.05
N LEU A 592 0.25 -27.68 23.86
CA LEU A 592 -0.98 -26.94 23.57
C LEU A 592 -2.05 -27.75 22.86
N LYS A 593 -1.81 -29.03 22.55
CA LYS A 593 -2.74 -29.86 21.76
C LYS A 593 -4.15 -29.98 22.34
N GLN A 594 -4.34 -29.75 23.64
CA GLN A 594 -5.66 -29.72 24.29
C GLN A 594 -6.24 -28.30 24.42
N GLU A 595 -5.38 -27.28 24.53
CA GLU A 595 -5.78 -25.89 24.78
C GLU A 595 -6.02 -25.09 23.49
N ALA A 596 -5.33 -25.47 22.41
CA ALA A 596 -5.31 -24.75 21.13
C ALA A 596 -5.13 -25.70 19.94
N ALA A 597 -5.87 -26.81 19.93
CA ALA A 597 -5.80 -27.83 18.88
C ALA A 597 -5.90 -27.28 17.44
N PRO A 598 -6.74 -26.27 17.12
CA PRO A 598 -6.79 -25.69 15.77
C PRO A 598 -5.46 -25.04 15.35
N GLU A 599 -4.82 -24.27 16.23
CA GLU A 599 -3.52 -23.63 15.97
C GLU A 599 -2.40 -24.66 15.88
N VAL A 600 -2.43 -25.69 16.73
CA VAL A 600 -1.46 -26.79 16.69
C VAL A 600 -1.57 -27.55 15.37
N ALA A 601 -2.78 -27.87 14.91
CA ALA A 601 -2.99 -28.48 13.60
C ALA A 601 -2.46 -27.62 12.45
N GLN A 602 -2.65 -26.30 12.52
CA GLN A 602 -2.08 -25.38 11.54
C GLN A 602 -0.55 -25.41 11.53
N VAL A 603 0.09 -25.48 12.70
CA VAL A 603 1.54 -25.60 12.83
C VAL A 603 2.05 -26.89 12.21
N TYR A 604 1.46 -28.03 12.55
CA TYR A 604 1.87 -29.32 11.97
C TYR A 604 1.73 -29.34 10.45
N ASN A 605 0.64 -28.79 9.92
CA ASN A 605 0.48 -28.67 8.46
C ASN A 605 1.60 -27.80 7.84
N ARG A 606 2.00 -26.71 8.48
CA ARG A 606 3.11 -25.87 8.00
C ARG A 606 4.47 -26.54 8.10
N LEU A 607 4.70 -27.33 9.15
CA LEU A 607 5.92 -28.12 9.30
C LEU A 607 6.01 -29.20 8.23
N ALA A 608 4.89 -29.85 7.90
CA ALA A 608 4.83 -30.79 6.79
C ALA A 608 5.16 -30.11 5.45
N VAL A 609 4.62 -28.91 5.19
CA VAL A 609 4.99 -28.10 4.00
C VAL A 609 6.48 -27.74 3.98
N ALA A 610 7.05 -27.39 5.13
CA ALA A 610 8.49 -27.10 5.24
C ALA A 610 9.34 -28.33 4.87
N ALA A 611 8.95 -29.50 5.37
CA ALA A 611 9.60 -30.78 5.04
C ALA A 611 9.46 -31.14 3.56
N THR A 612 8.28 -30.93 2.94
CA THR A 612 8.10 -31.16 1.50
C THR A 612 8.96 -30.22 0.64
N ASN A 613 9.19 -28.98 1.08
CA ASN A 613 10.05 -28.05 0.34
C ASN A 613 11.51 -28.52 0.27
N ILE A 614 11.96 -29.29 1.26
CA ILE A 614 13.31 -29.88 1.27
C ILE A 614 13.35 -31.35 0.84
N TYR A 615 12.28 -31.85 0.20
CA TYR A 615 12.13 -33.24 -0.28
C TYR A 615 12.14 -34.32 0.82
N GLU A 616 11.90 -33.95 2.07
CA GLU A 616 11.81 -34.85 3.23
C GLU A 616 10.37 -35.38 3.40
N PHE A 617 9.87 -36.10 2.39
CA PHE A 617 8.46 -36.52 2.32
C PHE A 617 8.06 -37.50 3.43
N ASP A 618 8.97 -38.39 3.85
CA ASP A 618 8.72 -39.33 4.94
C ASP A 618 8.53 -38.61 6.28
N TYR A 619 9.30 -37.55 6.55
CA TYR A 619 9.10 -36.73 7.74
C TYR A 619 7.80 -35.92 7.65
N ALA A 620 7.48 -35.36 6.47
CA ALA A 620 6.19 -34.69 6.26
C ALA A 620 5.02 -35.63 6.56
N LYS A 621 5.11 -36.89 6.13
CA LYS A 621 4.14 -37.95 6.42
C LYS A 621 4.01 -38.18 7.93
N GLN A 622 5.11 -38.43 8.63
CA GLN A 622 5.10 -38.66 10.08
C GLN A 622 4.48 -37.49 10.87
N ILE A 623 4.78 -36.24 10.47
CA ILE A 623 4.20 -35.04 11.08
C ILE A 623 2.68 -35.02 10.91
N LEU A 624 2.18 -35.31 9.71
CA LEU A 624 0.74 -35.32 9.43
C LEU A 624 0.02 -36.52 10.06
N GLU A 625 0.65 -37.69 10.11
CA GLU A 625 0.12 -38.86 10.84
C GLU A 625 -0.03 -38.52 12.33
N HIS A 626 0.99 -37.89 12.92
CA HIS A 626 0.91 -37.41 14.29
C HIS A 626 -0.22 -36.37 14.47
N ALA A 627 -0.33 -35.39 13.56
CA ALA A 627 -1.36 -34.37 13.62
C ALA A 627 -2.79 -34.94 13.51
N LEU A 628 -2.98 -35.97 12.69
CA LEU A 628 -4.27 -36.65 12.51
C LEU A 628 -4.68 -37.51 13.71
N THR A 629 -3.81 -37.71 14.71
CA THR A 629 -4.21 -38.27 16.01
C THR A 629 -5.08 -37.31 16.83
N LEU A 630 -5.08 -36.02 16.50
CA LEU A 630 -5.97 -35.03 17.09
C LEU A 630 -7.40 -35.25 16.59
N SER A 631 -8.39 -35.12 17.47
CA SER A 631 -9.79 -35.34 17.09
C SER A 631 -10.32 -34.20 16.19
N GLU A 632 -11.15 -34.56 15.20
CA GLU A 632 -11.86 -33.58 14.34
C GLU A 632 -12.61 -32.53 15.18
N MET A 633 -13.20 -32.96 16.30
CA MET A 633 -13.97 -32.09 17.20
C MET A 633 -13.09 -31.01 17.86
N ALA A 634 -11.90 -31.37 18.33
CA ALA A 634 -10.99 -30.43 18.98
C ALA A 634 -10.34 -29.47 17.98
N VAL A 635 -9.92 -29.99 16.82
CA VAL A 635 -9.23 -29.22 15.77
C VAL A 635 -10.19 -28.33 14.97
N GLY A 636 -11.45 -28.74 14.87
CA GLY A 636 -12.44 -28.15 13.98
C GLY A 636 -12.28 -28.62 12.53
N ARG A 637 -13.41 -28.85 11.86
CA ARG A 637 -13.50 -29.39 10.50
C ARG A 637 -12.59 -28.71 9.48
N GLN A 638 -12.47 -27.39 9.55
CA GLN A 638 -11.68 -26.66 8.55
C GLN A 638 -10.19 -27.01 8.65
N GLN A 639 -9.61 -27.04 9.85
CA GLN A 639 -8.19 -27.38 10.00
C GLN A 639 -7.97 -28.89 9.82
N TYR A 640 -8.92 -29.72 10.25
CA TYR A 640 -8.86 -31.16 10.06
C TYR A 640 -8.86 -31.56 8.58
N GLY A 641 -9.76 -30.96 7.78
CA GLY A 641 -9.78 -31.16 6.33
C GLY A 641 -8.48 -30.69 5.66
N ARG A 642 -7.82 -29.64 6.19
CA ARG A 642 -6.50 -29.21 5.70
C ARG A 642 -5.39 -30.19 6.03
N LEU A 643 -5.44 -30.89 7.17
CA LEU A 643 -4.51 -31.98 7.48
C LEU A 643 -4.71 -33.15 6.52
N GLN A 644 -5.96 -33.53 6.23
CA GLN A 644 -6.28 -34.57 5.24
C GLN A 644 -5.78 -34.18 3.84
N SER A 645 -6.03 -32.94 3.42
CA SER A 645 -5.53 -32.40 2.14
C SER A 645 -3.99 -32.35 2.12
N GLY A 646 -3.34 -32.00 3.23
CA GLY A 646 -1.89 -32.11 3.41
C GLY A 646 -1.39 -33.54 3.20
N MET A 647 -2.09 -34.52 3.76
CA MET A 647 -1.73 -35.94 3.64
C MET A 647 -1.85 -36.40 2.19
N GLY A 648 -2.90 -35.97 1.49
CA GLY A 648 -3.05 -36.21 0.05
C GLY A 648 -1.85 -35.67 -0.75
N GLN A 649 -1.36 -34.46 -0.44
CA GLN A 649 -0.18 -33.90 -1.09
C GLN A 649 1.08 -34.74 -0.81
N VAL A 650 1.29 -35.19 0.43
CA VAL A 650 2.45 -36.02 0.80
C VAL A 650 2.43 -37.36 0.06
N TYR A 651 1.29 -38.04 0.00
CA TYR A 651 1.18 -39.28 -0.78
C TYR A 651 1.39 -39.05 -2.28
N ALA A 652 0.97 -37.90 -2.81
CA ALA A 652 1.22 -37.56 -4.20
C ALA A 652 2.72 -37.32 -4.48
N PHE A 653 3.45 -36.67 -3.56
CA PHE A 653 4.91 -36.55 -3.64
C PHE A 653 5.64 -37.90 -3.59
N LEU A 654 5.08 -38.88 -2.85
CA LEU A 654 5.59 -40.25 -2.78
C LEU A 654 5.22 -41.12 -4.00
N GLY A 655 4.43 -40.59 -4.95
CA GLY A 655 3.94 -41.33 -6.12
C GLY A 655 2.77 -42.29 -5.80
N GLU A 656 2.23 -42.26 -4.59
CA GLU A 656 1.08 -43.08 -4.17
C GLU A 656 -0.25 -42.40 -4.56
N HIS A 657 -0.48 -42.26 -5.87
CA HIS A 657 -1.55 -41.42 -6.41
C HIS A 657 -2.97 -41.81 -5.98
N GLN A 658 -3.26 -43.11 -5.85
CA GLN A 658 -4.58 -43.58 -5.42
C GLN A 658 -4.86 -43.25 -3.95
N THR A 659 -3.84 -43.40 -3.09
CA THR A 659 -3.92 -43.03 -1.68
C THR A 659 -4.11 -41.51 -1.55
N ALA A 660 -3.35 -40.74 -2.33
CA ALA A 660 -3.48 -39.28 -2.39
C ALA A 660 -4.92 -38.84 -2.76
N ALA A 661 -5.48 -39.42 -3.82
CA ALA A 661 -6.85 -39.15 -4.25
C ALA A 661 -7.88 -39.41 -3.13
N SER A 662 -7.75 -40.53 -2.42
CA SER A 662 -8.65 -40.86 -1.29
C SER A 662 -8.59 -39.81 -0.18
N PHE A 663 -7.39 -39.33 0.18
CA PHE A 663 -7.25 -38.28 1.19
C PHE A 663 -7.82 -36.93 0.74
N PHE A 664 -7.67 -36.57 -0.53
CA PHE A 664 -8.28 -35.37 -1.07
C PHE A 664 -9.81 -35.44 -1.06
N ASP A 665 -10.39 -36.59 -1.41
CA ASP A 665 -11.85 -36.80 -1.35
C ASP A 665 -12.36 -36.67 0.08
N GLN A 666 -11.67 -37.26 1.05
CA GLN A 666 -11.99 -37.12 2.48
C GLN A 666 -11.92 -35.66 2.93
N ALA A 667 -10.91 -34.90 2.50
CA ALA A 667 -10.77 -33.49 2.80
C ALA A 667 -11.95 -32.67 2.23
N VAL A 668 -12.31 -32.91 0.96
CA VAL A 668 -13.46 -32.26 0.30
C VAL A 668 -14.77 -32.56 1.03
N GLU A 669 -15.01 -33.82 1.41
CA GLU A 669 -16.18 -34.21 2.21
C GLU A 669 -16.21 -33.55 3.60
N THR A 670 -15.04 -33.34 4.21
CA THR A 670 -14.93 -32.58 5.46
C THR A 670 -15.25 -31.09 5.25
N PHE A 671 -14.77 -30.46 4.18
CA PHE A 671 -15.04 -29.05 3.87
C PHE A 671 -16.51 -28.79 3.51
N LYS A 672 -17.19 -29.73 2.83
CA LYS A 672 -18.63 -29.64 2.52
C LYS A 672 -19.49 -29.53 3.78
N LYS A 673 -18.99 -29.97 4.93
CA LYS A 673 -19.68 -29.91 6.24
C LYS A 673 -19.41 -28.61 7.01
N LEU A 674 -18.70 -27.64 6.43
CA LEU A 674 -18.50 -26.33 7.03
C LEU A 674 -19.77 -25.48 6.92
N SER A 675 -20.06 -24.71 7.97
CA SER A 675 -21.20 -23.79 8.00
C SER A 675 -20.96 -22.50 7.22
N ASP A 676 -19.70 -22.11 7.03
CA ASP A 676 -19.32 -20.95 6.22
C ASP A 676 -19.06 -21.42 4.77
N PRO A 677 -19.94 -21.08 3.81
CA PRO A 677 -19.80 -21.52 2.42
C PRO A 677 -18.59 -20.89 1.72
N ALA A 678 -18.18 -19.68 2.10
CA ALA A 678 -17.02 -19.02 1.48
C ALA A 678 -15.72 -19.70 1.92
N ALA A 679 -15.60 -20.04 3.21
CA ALA A 679 -14.49 -20.84 3.72
C ALA A 679 -14.45 -22.23 3.08
N ALA A 680 -15.61 -22.90 2.98
CA ALA A 680 -15.73 -24.20 2.33
C ALA A 680 -15.25 -24.16 0.88
N GLN A 681 -15.79 -23.22 0.09
CA GLN A 681 -15.44 -23.09 -1.33
C GLN A 681 -13.95 -22.83 -1.52
N LYS A 682 -13.34 -21.98 -0.69
CA LYS A 682 -11.91 -21.70 -0.76
C LYS A 682 -11.06 -22.96 -0.55
N ASP A 683 -11.32 -23.73 0.50
CA ASP A 683 -10.53 -24.93 0.82
C ASP A 683 -10.83 -26.10 -0.15
N ILE A 684 -12.06 -26.20 -0.67
CA ILE A 684 -12.44 -27.13 -1.74
C ILE A 684 -11.70 -26.79 -3.03
N CYS A 685 -11.78 -25.55 -3.53
CA CYS A 685 -11.09 -25.14 -4.76
C CYS A 685 -9.58 -25.41 -4.67
N GLN A 686 -8.96 -25.09 -3.52
CA GLN A 686 -7.56 -25.39 -3.28
C GLN A 686 -7.24 -26.88 -3.34
N THR A 687 -8.11 -27.73 -2.79
CA THR A 687 -7.94 -29.18 -2.78
C THR A 687 -8.21 -29.78 -4.15
N SER A 688 -9.16 -29.25 -4.92
CA SER A 688 -9.42 -29.66 -6.30
C SER A 688 -8.23 -29.38 -7.24
N LEU A 689 -7.48 -28.29 -7.00
CA LEU A 689 -6.20 -28.06 -7.69
C LEU A 689 -5.18 -29.17 -7.41
N TYR A 690 -5.12 -29.65 -6.16
CA TYR A 690 -4.23 -30.74 -5.78
C TYR A 690 -4.68 -32.08 -6.37
N GLN A 691 -5.99 -32.36 -6.39
CA GLN A 691 -6.55 -33.54 -7.06
C GLN A 691 -6.17 -33.56 -8.54
N LEU A 692 -6.32 -32.42 -9.22
CA LEU A 692 -5.96 -32.31 -10.62
C LEU A 692 -4.45 -32.55 -10.83
N HIS A 693 -3.58 -31.90 -10.06
CA HIS A 693 -2.13 -32.15 -10.15
C HIS A 693 -1.78 -33.63 -9.95
N ASN A 694 -2.35 -34.28 -8.93
CA ASN A 694 -2.13 -35.70 -8.69
C ASN A 694 -2.57 -36.57 -9.87
N ALA A 695 -3.73 -36.30 -10.45
CA ALA A 695 -4.25 -37.04 -11.61
C ALA A 695 -3.40 -36.81 -12.88
N LEU A 696 -2.90 -35.59 -13.10
CA LEU A 696 -1.98 -35.27 -14.19
C LEU A 696 -0.66 -36.07 -14.07
N ASP A 697 -0.14 -36.21 -12.84
CA ASP A 697 1.10 -36.93 -12.58
C ASP A 697 0.92 -38.45 -12.61
N ALA A 698 -0.23 -38.95 -12.15
CA ALA A 698 -0.63 -40.35 -12.29
C ALA A 698 -0.82 -40.79 -13.75
N GLY A 699 -0.98 -39.83 -14.68
CA GLY A 699 -1.21 -40.12 -16.09
C GLY A 699 -2.59 -40.70 -16.37
N GLU A 700 -3.60 -40.22 -15.65
CA GLU A 700 -5.01 -40.64 -15.82
C GLU A 700 -5.53 -40.38 -17.24
N GLU A 701 -6.53 -41.15 -17.67
CA GLU A 701 -7.18 -40.90 -18.97
C GLU A 701 -7.98 -39.60 -18.95
N TRP A 702 -8.21 -39.00 -20.12
CA TRP A 702 -8.88 -37.70 -20.24
C TRP A 702 -10.29 -37.70 -19.62
N GLU A 703 -11.01 -38.82 -19.69
CA GLU A 703 -12.34 -39.01 -19.09
C GLU A 703 -12.34 -38.80 -17.58
N ASN A 704 -11.22 -39.11 -16.90
CA ASN A 704 -11.02 -38.89 -15.47
C ASN A 704 -10.52 -37.46 -15.17
N ILE A 705 -9.76 -36.87 -16.09
CA ILE A 705 -9.22 -35.50 -15.97
C ILE A 705 -10.28 -34.43 -16.22
N GLN A 706 -11.16 -34.64 -17.21
CA GLN A 706 -12.11 -33.64 -17.67
C GLN A 706 -13.03 -33.12 -16.55
N PRO A 707 -13.60 -33.95 -15.66
CA PRO A 707 -14.42 -33.46 -14.54
C PRO A 707 -13.61 -32.60 -13.56
N LEU A 708 -12.37 -33.00 -13.25
CA LEU A 708 -11.48 -32.27 -12.35
C LEU A 708 -11.08 -30.91 -12.95
N ALA A 709 -10.67 -30.90 -14.22
CA ALA A 709 -10.35 -29.69 -14.97
C ALA A 709 -11.57 -28.75 -15.03
N THR A 710 -12.76 -29.28 -15.26
CA THR A 710 -14.01 -28.51 -15.29
C THR A 710 -14.33 -27.88 -13.93
N SER A 711 -14.10 -28.60 -12.83
CA SER A 711 -14.27 -28.07 -11.47
C SER A 711 -13.33 -26.92 -11.15
N VAL A 712 -12.13 -26.89 -11.74
CA VAL A 712 -11.10 -25.88 -11.49
C VAL A 712 -11.24 -24.68 -12.44
N PHE A 713 -11.42 -24.93 -13.73
CA PHE A 713 -11.37 -23.90 -14.79
C PHE A 713 -12.76 -23.50 -15.32
N GLY A 714 -13.81 -24.25 -14.95
CA GLY A 714 -15.12 -24.17 -15.59
C GLY A 714 -15.19 -24.94 -16.91
N ASN A 715 -16.36 -24.90 -17.56
CA ASN A 715 -16.63 -25.69 -18.76
C ASN A 715 -15.94 -25.16 -20.04
N ASP A 716 -15.27 -24.01 -19.98
CA ASP A 716 -14.67 -23.32 -21.14
C ASP A 716 -13.19 -23.03 -20.88
N LEU A 717 -12.33 -23.93 -21.36
CA LEU A 717 -10.88 -23.79 -21.23
C LEU A 717 -10.31 -22.63 -22.05
N ASP A 718 -10.95 -22.23 -23.15
CA ASP A 718 -10.54 -21.05 -23.94
C ASP A 718 -10.77 -19.76 -23.15
N LYS A 719 -11.86 -19.69 -22.38
CA LYS A 719 -12.10 -18.58 -21.45
C LYS A 719 -11.06 -18.55 -20.33
N ALA A 720 -10.71 -19.71 -19.76
CA ALA A 720 -9.65 -19.81 -18.76
C ALA A 720 -8.29 -19.36 -19.33
N ALA A 721 -7.94 -19.82 -20.53
CA ALA A 721 -6.74 -19.41 -21.26
C ALA A 721 -6.66 -17.88 -21.43
N LYS A 722 -7.74 -17.25 -21.90
CA LYS A 722 -7.80 -15.78 -22.05
C LYS A 722 -7.65 -15.04 -20.73
N LYS A 723 -8.32 -15.53 -19.67
CA LYS A 723 -8.24 -14.93 -18.32
C LYS A 723 -6.79 -14.92 -17.83
N PHE A 724 -6.14 -16.08 -17.83
CA PHE A 724 -4.79 -16.23 -17.29
C PHE A 724 -3.69 -15.70 -18.22
N SER A 725 -3.98 -15.44 -19.49
CA SER A 725 -3.03 -14.74 -20.37
C SER A 725 -2.90 -13.25 -20.04
N VAL A 726 -3.88 -12.63 -19.36
CA VAL A 726 -3.90 -11.16 -19.15
C VAL A 726 -4.05 -10.72 -17.69
N SER A 727 -4.01 -11.67 -16.75
CA SER A 727 -4.17 -11.40 -15.32
C SER A 727 -3.04 -12.06 -14.53
N PRO A 728 -2.44 -11.39 -13.54
CA PRO A 728 -1.45 -11.98 -12.67
C PRO A 728 -2.10 -12.71 -11.46
N ASP A 729 -3.42 -12.65 -11.34
CA ASP A 729 -4.16 -13.22 -10.21
C ASP A 729 -4.28 -14.74 -10.32
N ASP A 730 -4.39 -15.41 -9.16
CA ASP A 730 -4.65 -16.86 -9.08
C ASP A 730 -3.57 -17.71 -9.80
N ARG A 731 -2.32 -17.30 -9.61
CA ARG A 731 -1.09 -17.87 -10.21
C ARG A 731 -0.93 -19.39 -10.07
N PHE A 732 -1.42 -20.01 -8.99
CA PHE A 732 -1.35 -21.48 -8.83
C PHE A 732 -2.33 -22.21 -9.76
N THR A 733 -3.52 -21.66 -9.96
CA THR A 733 -4.48 -22.17 -10.95
C THR A 733 -3.95 -21.98 -12.35
N HIS A 734 -3.31 -20.83 -12.63
CA HIS A 734 -2.62 -20.58 -13.90
C HIS A 734 -1.52 -21.62 -14.17
N HIS A 735 -0.62 -21.86 -13.21
CA HIS A 735 0.39 -22.91 -13.31
C HIS A 735 -0.24 -24.28 -13.65
N THR A 736 -1.32 -24.65 -12.97
CA THR A 736 -2.04 -25.92 -13.19
C THR A 736 -2.61 -26.00 -14.61
N LEU A 737 -3.12 -24.89 -15.15
CA LEU A 737 -3.66 -24.83 -16.51
C LEU A 737 -2.58 -25.13 -17.57
N LEU A 738 -1.38 -24.56 -17.42
CA LEU A 738 -0.30 -24.80 -18.37
C LEU A 738 0.21 -26.24 -18.32
N ARG A 739 0.20 -26.86 -17.14
CA ARG A 739 0.48 -28.30 -16.99
C ARG A 739 -0.57 -29.17 -17.65
N LEU A 740 -1.84 -28.83 -17.54
CA LEU A 740 -2.93 -29.52 -18.24
C LEU A 740 -2.70 -29.47 -19.76
N PHE A 741 -2.30 -28.31 -20.31
CA PHE A 741 -1.98 -28.17 -21.73
C PHE A 741 -0.80 -29.04 -22.16
N ALA A 742 0.25 -29.10 -21.33
CA ALA A 742 1.41 -29.93 -21.61
C ALA A 742 1.11 -31.43 -21.57
N ALA A 743 0.24 -31.87 -20.64
CA ALA A 743 -0.10 -33.28 -20.47
C ALA A 743 -1.13 -33.79 -21.49
N TYR A 744 -2.08 -32.96 -21.93
CA TYR A 744 -3.15 -33.34 -22.86
C TYR A 744 -3.23 -32.38 -24.07
N PRO A 745 -2.18 -32.31 -24.91
CA PRO A 745 -2.08 -31.32 -25.99
C PRO A 745 -3.18 -31.48 -27.05
N GLN A 746 -3.66 -32.70 -27.31
CA GLN A 746 -4.71 -32.93 -28.31
C GLN A 746 -6.08 -32.43 -27.83
N GLN A 747 -6.45 -32.76 -26.59
CA GLN A 747 -7.74 -32.42 -25.99
C GLN A 747 -7.83 -30.93 -25.65
N THR A 748 -6.68 -30.27 -25.45
CA THR A 748 -6.60 -28.85 -25.05
C THR A 748 -6.13 -27.91 -26.18
N ALA A 749 -6.00 -28.42 -27.41
CA ALA A 749 -5.40 -27.71 -28.55
C ALA A 749 -6.01 -26.30 -28.82
N SER A 750 -7.33 -26.15 -28.69
CA SER A 750 -8.02 -24.86 -28.86
C SER A 750 -7.56 -23.84 -27.82
N ALA A 751 -7.63 -24.21 -26.54
CA ALA A 751 -7.26 -23.35 -25.42
C ALA A 751 -5.75 -23.03 -25.40
N GLN A 752 -4.90 -24.00 -25.76
CA GLN A 752 -3.46 -23.78 -25.91
C GLN A 752 -3.18 -22.72 -26.98
N LYS A 753 -3.81 -22.83 -28.16
CA LYS A 753 -3.68 -21.84 -29.23
C LYS A 753 -4.18 -20.47 -28.81
N THR A 754 -5.31 -20.41 -28.11
CA THR A 754 -5.85 -19.17 -27.55
C THR A 754 -4.87 -18.52 -26.57
N TYR A 755 -4.22 -19.32 -25.70
CA TYR A 755 -3.25 -18.84 -24.72
C TYR A 755 -1.99 -18.27 -25.39
N LEU A 756 -1.41 -18.99 -26.36
CA LEU A 756 -0.21 -18.59 -27.09
C LEU A 756 -0.44 -17.38 -28.01
N ASN A 757 -1.61 -17.29 -28.67
CA ASN A 757 -1.96 -16.13 -29.50
C ASN A 757 -2.07 -14.83 -28.71
N ASN A 758 -2.24 -14.92 -27.39
CA ASN A 758 -2.30 -13.77 -26.48
C ASN A 758 -0.94 -13.43 -25.85
N GLU A 759 0.17 -14.00 -26.34
CA GLU A 759 1.50 -13.81 -25.73
C GLU A 759 1.89 -12.34 -25.51
N ALA A 760 1.60 -11.45 -26.45
CA ALA A 760 1.87 -10.02 -26.32
C ALA A 760 1.18 -9.34 -25.11
N ASN A 761 0.18 -9.99 -24.50
CA ASN A 761 -0.54 -9.50 -23.33
C ASN A 761 -0.19 -10.26 -22.04
N TRP A 762 0.75 -11.22 -22.09
CA TRP A 762 1.17 -12.00 -20.93
C TRP A 762 1.65 -11.11 -19.79
N GLN A 763 0.98 -11.24 -18.66
CA GLN A 763 1.42 -10.63 -17.41
C GLN A 763 2.25 -11.62 -16.60
N SER A 764 3.11 -11.08 -15.75
CA SER A 764 3.95 -11.79 -14.78
C SER A 764 4.10 -10.94 -13.52
N ASP A 765 4.35 -11.57 -12.39
CA ASP A 765 4.64 -10.91 -11.10
C ASP A 765 5.82 -11.65 -10.44
N THR A 766 6.22 -11.19 -9.25
CA THR A 766 7.31 -11.77 -8.48
C THR A 766 6.86 -12.94 -7.60
N GLY A 767 7.76 -13.90 -7.42
CA GLY A 767 7.63 -14.99 -6.47
C GLY A 767 6.90 -16.23 -6.99
N HIS A 768 7.11 -17.33 -6.29
CA HIS A 768 6.59 -18.65 -6.65
C HIS A 768 5.05 -18.70 -6.80
N PRO A 769 4.48 -19.28 -7.88
CA PRO A 769 5.08 -20.16 -8.86
C PRO A 769 5.36 -19.51 -10.23
N TRP A 770 5.66 -18.20 -10.29
CA TRP A 770 5.92 -17.54 -11.59
C TRP A 770 7.07 -18.16 -12.36
N GLN A 771 8.14 -18.60 -11.71
CA GLN A 771 9.20 -19.41 -12.33
C GLN A 771 8.66 -20.65 -13.06
N LEU A 772 7.74 -21.40 -12.45
CA LEU A 772 7.10 -22.57 -13.08
C LEU A 772 6.18 -22.17 -14.21
N ILE A 773 5.42 -21.09 -14.08
CA ILE A 773 4.58 -20.56 -15.16
C ILE A 773 5.44 -20.24 -16.39
N GLN A 774 6.60 -19.62 -16.18
CA GLN A 774 7.53 -19.31 -17.26
C GLN A 774 8.17 -20.57 -17.87
N LEU A 775 8.52 -21.57 -17.05
CA LEU A 775 8.96 -22.88 -17.53
C LEU A 775 7.91 -23.49 -18.48
N TRP A 776 6.64 -23.54 -18.06
CA TRP A 776 5.59 -24.14 -18.88
C TRP A 776 5.20 -23.29 -20.10
N ARG A 777 5.32 -21.96 -20.03
CA ARG A 777 5.23 -21.10 -21.23
C ARG A 777 6.32 -21.44 -22.24
N GLY A 778 7.55 -21.62 -21.77
CA GLY A 778 8.68 -22.05 -22.58
C GLY A 778 8.42 -23.39 -23.26
N TRP A 779 7.96 -24.37 -22.49
CA TRP A 779 7.54 -25.69 -22.98
C TRP A 779 6.49 -25.59 -24.09
N LEU A 780 5.38 -24.89 -23.83
CA LEU A 780 4.27 -24.78 -24.78
C LEU A 780 4.67 -24.03 -26.06
N ALA A 781 5.51 -23.00 -25.95
CA ALA A 781 5.98 -22.24 -27.11
C ALA A 781 6.91 -23.06 -28.00
N HIS A 782 7.85 -23.81 -27.42
CA HIS A 782 8.77 -24.67 -28.17
C HIS A 782 8.02 -25.73 -28.98
N PHE A 783 7.13 -26.49 -28.33
CA PHE A 783 6.34 -27.52 -29.02
C PHE A 783 5.25 -26.97 -29.94
N ALA A 784 4.97 -25.66 -29.88
CA ALA A 784 4.18 -24.95 -30.89
C ALA A 784 5.03 -24.40 -32.06
N GLY A 785 6.34 -24.63 -32.06
CA GLY A 785 7.28 -24.19 -33.10
C GLY A 785 7.77 -22.75 -32.96
N ASN A 786 7.74 -22.17 -31.75
CA ASN A 786 8.18 -20.80 -31.48
C ASN A 786 9.32 -20.74 -30.46
N ASP A 787 10.53 -21.05 -30.92
CA ASP A 787 11.75 -21.08 -30.11
C ASP A 787 12.18 -19.71 -29.56
N TYR A 788 11.79 -18.62 -30.23
CA TYR A 788 12.06 -17.27 -29.75
C TYR A 788 11.32 -17.00 -28.43
N ILE A 789 10.00 -17.20 -28.43
CA ILE A 789 9.16 -17.05 -27.23
C ILE A 789 9.59 -18.07 -26.17
N ALA A 790 9.93 -19.29 -26.58
CA ALA A 790 10.39 -20.32 -25.65
C ALA A 790 11.67 -19.89 -24.89
N SER A 791 12.66 -19.37 -25.62
CA SER A 791 13.89 -18.85 -25.05
C SER A 791 13.62 -17.67 -24.09
N GLU A 792 12.78 -16.70 -24.48
CA GLU A 792 12.40 -15.58 -23.59
C GLU A 792 11.74 -16.06 -22.30
N ALA A 793 10.80 -17.00 -22.39
CA ALA A 793 10.13 -17.55 -21.22
C ALA A 793 11.11 -18.30 -20.29
N PHE A 794 11.98 -19.17 -20.82
CA PHE A 794 13.00 -19.83 -20.00
C PHE A 794 13.97 -18.83 -19.37
N ASN A 795 14.31 -17.75 -20.06
CA ASN A 795 15.17 -16.69 -19.51
C ASN A 795 14.50 -15.96 -18.35
N LEU A 796 13.20 -15.69 -18.43
CA LEU A 796 12.43 -15.11 -17.33
C LEU A 796 12.38 -16.05 -16.12
N ALA A 797 12.21 -17.36 -16.35
CA ALA A 797 12.23 -18.36 -15.28
C ALA A 797 13.56 -18.38 -14.50
N LEU A 798 14.68 -18.12 -15.19
CA LEU A 798 16.04 -18.12 -14.61
C LEU A 798 16.47 -16.79 -13.97
N ASN A 799 15.78 -15.68 -14.26
CA ASN A 799 16.17 -14.33 -13.81
C ASN A 799 15.59 -13.92 -12.45
N GLU A 800 14.76 -14.75 -11.82
CA GLU A 800 14.26 -14.48 -10.46
C GLU A 800 15.38 -14.71 -9.44
N GLU A 801 15.86 -13.64 -8.78
CA GLU A 801 16.74 -13.73 -7.60
C GLU A 801 16.02 -14.52 -6.51
N SER A 802 16.54 -15.72 -6.21
CA SER A 802 15.90 -16.63 -5.27
C SER A 802 16.90 -17.18 -4.26
N ASP A 803 16.58 -16.95 -2.99
CA ASP A 803 17.35 -17.46 -1.85
C ASP A 803 16.94 -18.89 -1.45
N GLY A 804 15.77 -19.37 -1.91
CA GLY A 804 15.19 -20.66 -1.51
C GLY A 804 15.78 -21.86 -2.27
N LEU A 805 16.14 -22.93 -1.55
CA LEU A 805 16.76 -24.13 -2.15
C LEU A 805 15.85 -24.80 -3.21
N THR A 806 14.54 -24.90 -2.95
CA THR A 806 13.56 -25.47 -3.88
C THR A 806 13.42 -24.66 -5.16
N LEU A 807 13.47 -23.33 -5.05
CA LEU A 807 13.38 -22.43 -6.19
C LEU A 807 14.67 -22.46 -7.02
N LYS A 808 15.83 -22.58 -6.36
CA LYS A 808 17.11 -22.87 -7.05
C LYS A 808 17.08 -24.22 -7.77
N TRP A 809 16.46 -25.23 -7.17
CA TRP A 809 16.23 -26.52 -7.84
C TRP A 809 15.34 -26.38 -9.09
N ILE A 810 14.23 -25.65 -9.02
CA ILE A 810 13.38 -25.36 -10.17
C ILE A 810 14.16 -24.63 -11.27
N ALA A 811 14.99 -23.64 -10.91
CA ALA A 811 15.84 -22.93 -11.86
C ALA A 811 16.86 -23.87 -12.52
N LEU A 812 17.51 -24.75 -11.75
CA LEU A 812 18.44 -25.75 -12.29
C LEU A 812 17.76 -26.72 -13.26
N VAL A 813 16.59 -27.26 -12.90
CA VAL A 813 15.80 -28.13 -13.79
C VAL A 813 15.40 -27.39 -15.06
N THR A 814 15.00 -26.13 -14.95
CA THR A 814 14.65 -25.28 -16.10
C THR A 814 15.84 -25.04 -17.01
N ALA A 815 17.02 -24.77 -16.45
CA ALA A 815 18.25 -24.56 -17.20
C ALA A 815 18.66 -25.82 -17.98
N VAL A 816 18.58 -26.98 -17.33
CA VAL A 816 18.85 -28.29 -17.96
C VAL A 816 17.86 -28.56 -19.09
N LEU A 817 16.57 -28.30 -18.87
CA LEU A 817 15.55 -28.46 -19.92
C LEU A 817 15.83 -27.54 -21.12
N ALA A 818 16.13 -26.26 -20.87
CA ALA A 818 16.43 -25.30 -21.93
C ALA A 818 17.70 -25.68 -22.71
N GLU A 819 18.77 -26.12 -22.03
CA GLU A 819 19.96 -26.66 -22.68
C GLU A 819 19.61 -27.87 -23.54
N ARG A 820 18.76 -28.76 -23.03
CA ARG A 820 18.38 -29.97 -23.74
C ARG A 820 17.55 -29.71 -25.00
N LEU A 821 16.74 -28.67 -24.99
CA LEU A 821 15.97 -28.19 -26.14
C LEU A 821 16.80 -27.31 -27.09
N GLY A 822 18.07 -27.02 -26.78
CA GLY A 822 18.92 -26.14 -27.58
C GLY A 822 18.59 -24.64 -27.48
N LEU A 823 17.91 -24.23 -26.41
CA LEU A 823 17.39 -22.87 -26.18
C LEU A 823 18.21 -22.07 -25.17
N GLY A 824 19.49 -22.39 -24.99
CA GLY A 824 20.38 -21.77 -24.00
C GLY A 824 20.72 -20.28 -24.28
N LYS A 825 20.98 -19.52 -23.21
CA LYS A 825 21.43 -18.11 -23.25
C LYS A 825 22.78 -17.92 -23.97
N SER A 826 23.02 -16.69 -24.43
CA SER A 826 24.36 -16.20 -24.81
C SER A 826 25.35 -16.13 -23.64
N CYS A 827 24.84 -16.07 -22.39
CA CYS A 827 25.61 -16.19 -21.14
C CYS A 827 25.00 -17.35 -20.32
N PRO A 828 25.63 -18.54 -20.33
CA PRO A 828 25.00 -19.77 -19.85
C PRO A 828 24.84 -19.78 -18.32
N TYR A 829 23.69 -20.29 -17.86
CA TYR A 829 23.46 -20.59 -16.45
C TYR A 829 24.48 -21.66 -15.99
N PRO A 830 25.09 -21.54 -14.79
CA PRO A 830 26.18 -22.42 -14.38
C PRO A 830 25.68 -23.80 -13.87
N ILE A 831 25.07 -24.60 -14.75
CA ILE A 831 24.39 -25.88 -14.44
C ILE A 831 25.25 -26.80 -13.57
N ALA A 832 26.50 -27.06 -13.96
CA ALA A 832 27.36 -27.99 -13.23
C ALA A 832 27.72 -27.51 -11.81
N ALA A 833 27.97 -26.20 -11.65
CA ALA A 833 28.29 -25.62 -10.35
C ALA A 833 27.07 -25.59 -9.43
N GLU A 834 25.90 -25.21 -9.95
CA GLU A 834 24.65 -25.20 -9.18
C GLU A 834 24.18 -26.60 -8.81
N ALA A 835 24.33 -27.58 -9.71
CA ALA A 835 24.05 -28.99 -9.41
C ALA A 835 24.92 -29.50 -8.25
N ALA A 836 26.22 -29.22 -8.26
CA ALA A 836 27.13 -29.59 -7.18
C ALA A 836 26.77 -28.88 -5.85
N CYS A 837 26.41 -27.60 -5.92
CA CYS A 837 25.97 -26.80 -4.78
C CYS A 837 24.70 -27.38 -4.13
N LEU A 838 23.68 -27.67 -4.95
CA LEU A 838 22.41 -28.22 -4.49
C LEU A 838 22.52 -29.69 -4.07
N GLN A 839 23.45 -30.47 -4.62
CA GLN A 839 23.75 -31.82 -4.10
C GLN A 839 24.18 -31.78 -2.63
N ALA A 840 24.93 -30.74 -2.23
CA ALA A 840 25.37 -30.56 -0.85
C ALA A 840 24.28 -29.94 0.06
N GLN A 841 23.53 -28.96 -0.44
CA GLN A 841 22.55 -28.21 0.36
C GLN A 841 21.14 -28.82 0.38
N LEU A 842 20.79 -29.59 -0.65
CA LEU A 842 19.48 -30.22 -0.85
C LEU A 842 19.66 -31.68 -1.32
N PRO A 843 20.24 -32.55 -0.48
CA PRO A 843 20.65 -33.90 -0.89
C PRO A 843 19.47 -34.81 -1.26
N GLN A 844 18.27 -34.57 -0.71
CA GLN A 844 17.06 -35.36 -0.99
C GLN A 844 16.33 -34.96 -2.27
N ALA A 845 16.75 -33.87 -2.95
CA ALA A 845 16.19 -33.56 -4.26
C ALA A 845 16.49 -34.69 -5.27
N PRO A 846 15.68 -34.84 -6.34
CA PRO A 846 15.80 -35.95 -7.28
C PRO A 846 16.97 -35.75 -8.26
N HIS A 847 18.21 -35.74 -7.75
CA HIS A 847 19.46 -35.58 -8.51
C HIS A 847 19.63 -36.64 -9.59
N ALA A 848 19.20 -37.87 -9.34
CA ALA A 848 19.19 -38.93 -10.35
C ALA A 848 18.23 -38.60 -11.52
N ALA A 849 17.05 -38.05 -11.23
CA ALA A 849 16.10 -37.64 -12.27
C ALA A 849 16.64 -36.46 -13.10
N LEU A 850 17.38 -35.53 -12.47
CA LEU A 850 18.04 -34.45 -13.19
C LEU A 850 19.07 -34.98 -14.20
N GLN A 851 19.83 -36.02 -13.83
CA GLN A 851 20.76 -36.69 -14.75
C GLN A 851 20.03 -37.38 -15.91
N VAL A 852 18.88 -38.01 -15.63
CA VAL A 852 18.01 -38.58 -16.67
C VAL A 852 17.52 -37.50 -17.63
N LEU A 853 17.09 -36.33 -17.12
CA LEU A 853 16.67 -35.20 -17.96
C LEU A 853 17.80 -34.68 -18.86
N GLN A 854 19.03 -34.60 -18.34
CA GLN A 854 20.21 -34.20 -19.13
C GLN A 854 20.51 -35.17 -20.28
N GLN A 855 20.21 -36.46 -20.11
CA GLN A 855 20.53 -37.52 -21.06
C GLN A 855 19.33 -37.92 -21.95
N SER A 856 18.11 -37.50 -21.60
CA SER A 856 16.88 -37.86 -22.30
C SER A 856 16.92 -37.45 -23.77
N GLU A 857 16.31 -38.21 -24.67
CA GLU A 857 16.07 -37.72 -26.04
C GLU A 857 15.11 -36.51 -26.00
N ALA A 858 15.24 -35.61 -26.99
CA ALA A 858 14.41 -34.40 -27.09
C ALA A 858 13.00 -34.71 -27.66
N GLU A 859 12.39 -35.79 -27.16
CA GLU A 859 11.02 -36.19 -27.48
C GLU A 859 10.08 -35.74 -26.37
N THR A 860 8.90 -35.22 -26.74
CA THR A 860 7.94 -34.61 -25.79
C THR A 860 7.59 -35.55 -24.63
N GLU A 861 7.28 -36.81 -24.91
CA GLU A 861 6.88 -37.79 -23.88
C GLU A 861 8.02 -38.10 -22.90
N LYS A 862 9.24 -38.33 -23.41
CA LYS A 862 10.43 -38.63 -22.59
C LYS A 862 10.82 -37.44 -21.73
N LEU A 863 10.84 -36.24 -22.30
CA LEU A 863 11.12 -35.01 -21.56
C LEU A 863 10.05 -34.71 -20.51
N LEU A 864 8.77 -34.95 -20.81
CA LEU A 864 7.69 -34.71 -19.86
C LEU A 864 7.79 -35.69 -18.68
N ALA A 865 8.09 -36.97 -18.94
CA ALA A 865 8.33 -37.96 -17.90
C ALA A 865 9.54 -37.60 -17.02
N ALA A 866 10.66 -37.20 -17.64
CA ALA A 866 11.85 -36.76 -16.91
C ALA A 866 11.60 -35.49 -16.08
N LEU A 867 10.83 -34.53 -16.62
CA LEU A 867 10.46 -33.30 -15.93
C LEU A 867 9.55 -33.59 -14.73
N LYS A 868 8.56 -34.49 -14.87
CA LYS A 868 7.72 -34.95 -13.74
C LYS A 868 8.55 -35.59 -12.62
N ALA A 869 9.55 -36.39 -12.98
CA ALA A 869 10.46 -36.99 -12.00
C ALA A 869 11.36 -35.95 -11.29
N CYS A 870 11.71 -34.86 -11.97
CA CYS A 870 12.50 -33.77 -11.39
C CYS A 870 11.67 -32.83 -10.51
N LEU A 871 10.40 -32.60 -10.86
CA LEU A 871 9.49 -31.65 -10.24
C LEU A 871 8.12 -32.31 -9.94
N PRO A 872 8.08 -33.30 -9.03
CA PRO A 872 6.86 -34.08 -8.78
C PRO A 872 5.77 -33.26 -8.06
N PHE A 873 4.51 -33.59 -8.37
CA PHE A 873 3.29 -33.10 -7.73
C PHE A 873 3.03 -31.59 -7.81
N ASN A 874 3.41 -30.79 -6.82
CA ASN A 874 3.21 -29.33 -6.79
C ASN A 874 3.98 -28.72 -5.63
N PHE A 875 4.82 -27.72 -5.88
CA PHE A 875 5.47 -26.93 -4.83
C PHE A 875 4.60 -25.71 -4.49
N LYS A 876 4.47 -25.35 -3.21
CA LYS A 876 3.60 -24.23 -2.79
C LYS A 876 4.32 -23.19 -1.95
#